data_AF-N0CUZ2-F1
#
_entry.id   AF-N0CUZ2-F1
#
_cell.length_a   1.000
_cell.length_b   1.000
_cell.length_c   1.000
_cell.angle_alpha   90.00
_cell.angle_beta   90.00
_cell.angle_gamma   90.00
#
_symmetry.space_group_name_H-M   'P 1'
#
loop_
_entity.id
_entity.type
_entity.pdbx_description
1 polymer ?
#
loop_
_entity_poly.entity_id
_entity_poly.type
_entity_poly.pdbx_seq_one_letter_code
_entity_poly.pdbx_strand_id
1 'polypeptide(L)'
;MPSLRRPALTLTLAALLASSLTVITAPTEARAADPLISQGKTATASSQEGDGLSAAQAVDGDLTGTRWASQWSDPQWIRIDLGKKSDLSRAVLTWEGAYGKAYEIQASDNGTDWTTLKKVTDGDGGTDDLALTGSGRYVRMLGTARPGGYGYSLWEFQVYGTQGDTPPPAGGAVKVTGGQGAWQLTVGGQPYTVKGLTWGPSMADAQRYMPDLKSMGVNTVRTWGTDASTKPLLDAAAANGLRVMNGFWLQPGGGPGSGGCANYVTDTAYKTTMLTEIAKWVETYKNHPATLMWNVGNESVLGLQNCYSGAELEAQRNAYTTFVNDAAKRIHSIDADHPVTSTDAWTGAWPYYKRNAPDLDLYSMNAYGDICGVRQDWVEGGYTKPYIITETGPAGEWEVPDDANGVPDEPTDVQKRDGYTKAWDCTTGHQGVALGATLFHYGLEHDFGGVWFNLIPDGLKRLSYYSVKKAFTGSNAGDNLPPVISNMTVTPAGSAPAGGEFTVRADIRDPENDPLTNKIFLSGNYATGDKALVPAQFRSTGNGTFAVTAPEKLGVWKVYIQSEDGKGNAGIETESVKVVAPPVNGTNVALGKPTTASSSQASYGDCPCPPERATDGRTDTRWASDWSDPQWIAVDLGARTPVRTLQLVWDPAYAKSYEVQVSDDGNAWRTVHTTTTGNGDIDTIALTETARHVRLQLTARGTGWGYSLHEFGIYS
;
A
#
# COMPACT_ATOMS: atom_id res chain seq x y z
N MET A 1 -3.57 -41.57 -73.54
CA MET A 1 -3.63 -41.89 -72.09
C MET A 1 -2.56 -41.09 -71.37
N PRO A 2 -2.89 -40.51 -70.20
CA PRO A 2 -2.27 -39.31 -69.60
C PRO A 2 -1.34 -39.70 -68.41
N SER A 3 -0.61 -38.82 -67.72
CA SER A 3 -1.11 -37.85 -66.71
C SER A 3 -0.02 -36.81 -66.37
N LEU A 4 -0.23 -35.49 -66.54
CA LEU A 4 -1.05 -34.55 -65.73
C LEU A 4 -0.37 -34.25 -64.37
N ARG A 5 -0.17 -33.00 -63.91
CA ARG A 5 -0.87 -31.73 -64.19
C ARG A 5 0.03 -30.49 -63.93
N ARG A 6 -0.06 -29.54 -64.86
CA ARG A 6 0.24 -28.09 -64.82
C ARG A 6 -1.10 -27.32 -64.60
N PRO A 7 -1.19 -25.98 -64.72
CA PRO A 7 -0.51 -24.90 -63.98
C PRO A 7 -1.51 -23.77 -63.58
N ALA A 8 -0.96 -22.66 -63.11
CA ALA A 8 -1.60 -21.37 -62.81
C ALA A 8 -2.34 -20.71 -63.99
N LEU A 9 -3.34 -19.87 -63.69
CA LEU A 9 -3.42 -18.48 -64.17
C LEU A 9 -4.53 -17.68 -63.43
N THR A 10 -4.24 -16.41 -63.22
CA THR A 10 -5.08 -15.30 -62.74
C THR A 10 -6.28 -15.02 -63.66
N LEU A 11 -7.42 -14.61 -63.08
CA LEU A 11 -8.45 -13.85 -63.79
C LEU A 11 -9.28 -12.97 -62.83
N THR A 12 -9.41 -11.70 -63.20
CA THR A 12 -10.36 -10.69 -62.70
C THR A 12 -11.79 -11.03 -63.09
N LEU A 13 -12.79 -10.78 -62.22
CA LEU A 13 -14.17 -10.57 -62.66
C LEU A 13 -15.00 -9.74 -61.68
N ALA A 14 -15.64 -8.71 -62.23
CA ALA A 14 -16.71 -7.92 -61.62
C ALA A 14 -17.93 -8.81 -61.33
N ALA A 15 -18.57 -8.64 -60.17
CA ALA A 15 -19.79 -9.34 -59.80
C ALA A 15 -20.96 -8.36 -59.59
N LEU A 16 -22.06 -8.69 -60.25
CA LEU A 16 -23.35 -8.02 -60.28
C LEU A 16 -24.02 -7.93 -58.89
N LEU A 17 -24.76 -6.84 -58.69
CA LEU A 17 -25.76 -6.67 -57.64
C LEU A 17 -26.89 -7.71 -57.77
N ALA A 18 -27.17 -8.41 -56.67
CA ALA A 18 -28.48 -8.99 -56.38
C ALA A 18 -28.85 -8.65 -54.92
N SER A 19 -29.84 -7.77 -54.79
CA SER A 19 -30.37 -7.24 -53.54
C SER A 19 -31.10 -8.33 -52.76
N SER A 20 -30.49 -8.81 -51.67
CA SER A 20 -31.15 -9.62 -50.65
C SER A 20 -31.23 -8.78 -49.38
N LEU A 21 -32.41 -8.24 -49.09
CA LEU A 21 -32.66 -7.48 -47.86
C LEU A 21 -32.82 -8.47 -46.70
N THR A 22 -31.71 -8.98 -46.15
CA THR A 22 -31.72 -9.64 -44.84
C THR A 22 -31.81 -8.57 -43.78
N VAL A 23 -32.99 -8.44 -43.17
CA VAL A 23 -33.15 -7.75 -41.88
C VAL A 23 -32.38 -8.59 -40.87
N ILE A 24 -31.14 -8.18 -40.57
CA ILE A 24 -30.42 -8.67 -39.40
C ILE A 24 -31.10 -8.01 -38.21
N THR A 25 -32.02 -8.71 -37.56
CA THR A 25 -32.38 -8.38 -36.18
C THR A 25 -31.10 -8.61 -35.37
N ALA A 26 -30.52 -7.52 -34.86
CA ALA A 26 -29.50 -7.63 -33.83
C ALA A 26 -30.05 -8.53 -32.71
N PRO A 27 -29.25 -9.46 -32.16
CA PRO A 27 -29.69 -10.17 -30.97
C PRO A 27 -30.00 -9.12 -29.91
N THR A 28 -31.22 -9.13 -29.38
CA THR A 28 -31.52 -8.42 -28.15
C THR A 28 -30.53 -8.94 -27.11
N GLU A 29 -29.65 -8.06 -26.63
CA GLU A 29 -28.81 -8.35 -25.47
C GLU A 29 -29.70 -8.99 -24.41
N ALA A 30 -29.31 -10.19 -23.97
CA ALA A 30 -29.91 -10.79 -22.79
C ALA A 30 -29.53 -9.89 -21.62
N ARG A 31 -30.41 -8.94 -21.31
CA ARG A 31 -30.33 -8.09 -20.11
C ARG A 31 -30.28 -9.04 -18.91
N ALA A 32 -29.17 -9.04 -18.19
CA ALA A 32 -29.12 -9.66 -16.86
C ALA A 32 -30.28 -9.12 -16.03
N ALA A 33 -30.96 -9.96 -15.25
CA ALA A 33 -31.98 -9.49 -14.33
C ALA A 33 -31.37 -8.45 -13.39
N ASP A 34 -32.04 -7.31 -13.22
CA ASP A 34 -31.56 -6.23 -12.34
C ASP A 34 -31.30 -6.79 -10.92
N PRO A 35 -30.25 -6.34 -10.21
CA PRO A 35 -29.85 -6.95 -8.95
C PRO A 35 -30.86 -6.69 -7.81
N LEU A 36 -30.93 -7.63 -6.86
CA LEU A 36 -31.71 -7.48 -5.63
C LEU A 36 -30.97 -6.53 -4.67
N ILE A 37 -31.58 -5.38 -4.33
CA ILE A 37 -30.91 -4.30 -3.57
C ILE A 37 -31.47 -4.09 -2.16
N SER A 38 -32.47 -4.87 -1.77
CA SER A 38 -33.22 -4.77 -0.51
C SER A 38 -32.81 -5.78 0.56
N GLN A 39 -32.16 -6.88 0.17
CA GLN A 39 -31.88 -7.98 1.10
C GLN A 39 -30.89 -7.55 2.20
N GLY A 40 -31.20 -7.92 3.44
CA GLY A 40 -30.44 -7.58 4.65
C GLY A 40 -30.44 -6.09 5.01
N LYS A 41 -31.24 -5.26 4.32
CA LYS A 41 -31.31 -3.81 4.58
C LYS A 41 -32.14 -3.50 5.80
N THR A 42 -31.91 -2.32 6.39
CA THR A 42 -32.70 -1.85 7.53
C THR A 42 -34.15 -1.62 7.10
N ALA A 43 -35.08 -2.33 7.74
CA ALA A 43 -36.51 -2.18 7.52
C ALA A 43 -37.22 -1.68 8.80
N THR A 44 -38.23 -0.83 8.61
CA THR A 44 -39.10 -0.29 9.68
C THR A 44 -40.54 -0.38 9.23
N ALA A 45 -41.49 -0.44 10.15
CA ALA A 45 -42.91 -0.50 9.84
C ALA A 45 -43.74 0.40 10.76
N SER A 46 -44.98 0.68 10.37
CA SER A 46 -45.96 1.41 11.20
C SER A 46 -46.32 0.68 12.48
N SER A 47 -46.28 -0.66 12.46
CA SER A 47 -46.55 -1.50 13.62
C SER A 47 -46.03 -2.92 13.38
N GLN A 48 -46.02 -3.72 14.45
CA GLN A 48 -45.85 -5.17 14.42
C GLN A 48 -46.86 -5.84 15.36
N GLU A 49 -47.37 -7.02 15.00
CA GLU A 49 -48.38 -7.74 15.79
C GLU A 49 -47.80 -8.34 17.09
N GLY A 50 -46.52 -8.72 17.09
CA GLY A 50 -45.84 -9.30 18.24
C GLY A 50 -44.33 -9.42 18.06
N ASP A 51 -43.68 -9.95 19.09
CA ASP A 51 -42.24 -10.23 19.08
C ASP A 51 -41.94 -11.30 18.03
N GLY A 52 -40.93 -11.05 17.18
CA GLY A 52 -40.60 -11.94 16.07
C GLY A 52 -41.54 -11.81 14.85
N LEU A 53 -42.23 -10.67 14.69
CA LEU A 53 -42.95 -10.27 13.46
C LEU A 53 -42.53 -8.87 12.98
N SER A 54 -41.26 -8.55 13.16
CA SER A 54 -40.65 -7.26 12.86
C SER A 54 -40.48 -7.03 11.35
N ALA A 55 -40.31 -5.77 10.95
CA ALA A 55 -40.07 -5.40 9.56
C ALA A 55 -38.81 -6.06 8.95
N ALA A 56 -37.79 -6.35 9.78
CA ALA A 56 -36.54 -6.96 9.32
C ALA A 56 -36.73 -8.37 8.75
N GLN A 57 -37.81 -9.07 9.13
CA GLN A 57 -38.11 -10.41 8.65
C GLN A 57 -38.73 -10.43 7.25
N ALA A 58 -39.08 -9.28 6.69
CA ALA A 58 -39.54 -9.20 5.30
C ALA A 58 -38.40 -8.87 4.32
N VAL A 59 -37.14 -8.88 4.79
CA VAL A 59 -35.96 -8.53 3.98
C VAL A 59 -34.77 -9.45 4.26
N ASP A 60 -34.99 -10.59 4.93
CA ASP A 60 -33.93 -11.50 5.38
C ASP A 60 -33.59 -12.61 4.37
N GLY A 61 -34.41 -12.79 3.32
CA GLY A 61 -34.23 -13.82 2.30
C GLY A 61 -35.00 -15.12 2.54
N ASP A 62 -35.76 -15.23 3.63
CA ASP A 62 -36.57 -16.41 3.92
C ASP A 62 -38.02 -16.21 3.45
N LEU A 63 -38.29 -16.68 2.23
CA LEU A 63 -39.58 -16.51 1.56
C LEU A 63 -40.75 -17.27 2.21
N THR A 64 -40.54 -18.09 3.24
CA THR A 64 -41.59 -18.96 3.80
C THR A 64 -41.53 -19.19 5.32
N GLY A 65 -40.41 -18.83 5.98
CA GLY A 65 -40.17 -19.14 7.39
C GLY A 65 -40.33 -17.96 8.34
N THR A 66 -39.95 -16.75 7.94
CA THR A 66 -40.04 -15.52 8.74
C THR A 66 -40.84 -14.45 8.02
N ARG A 67 -41.60 -13.63 8.75
CA ARG A 67 -42.48 -12.61 8.15
C ARG A 67 -42.58 -11.36 9.00
N TRP A 68 -42.81 -10.23 8.34
CA TRP A 68 -43.40 -9.07 8.99
C TRP A 68 -44.93 -9.22 9.07
N ALA A 69 -45.54 -8.79 10.16
CA ALA A 69 -47.00 -8.72 10.31
C ALA A 69 -47.42 -7.44 11.03
N SER A 70 -48.33 -6.68 10.44
CA SER A 70 -48.86 -5.44 11.04
C SER A 70 -49.98 -5.70 12.04
N GLN A 71 -50.27 -4.69 12.87
CA GLN A 71 -51.55 -4.61 13.58
C GLN A 71 -52.73 -4.54 12.61
N TRP A 72 -53.92 -4.89 13.10
CA TRP A 72 -55.12 -5.10 12.28
C TRP A 72 -55.91 -3.81 12.00
N SER A 73 -55.24 -2.81 11.44
CA SER A 73 -55.85 -1.53 11.04
C SER A 73 -55.36 -1.07 9.67
N ASP A 74 -56.07 -0.11 9.08
CA ASP A 74 -55.67 0.57 7.85
C ASP A 74 -55.48 2.07 8.13
N PRO A 75 -54.46 2.73 7.55
CA PRO A 75 -53.38 2.17 6.74
C PRO A 75 -52.24 1.57 7.59
N GLN A 76 -51.44 0.70 6.97
CA GLN A 76 -50.17 0.20 7.54
C GLN A 76 -49.07 0.28 6.47
N TRP A 77 -47.81 0.36 6.89
CA TRP A 77 -46.68 0.40 5.97
C TRP A 77 -45.47 -0.37 6.49
N ILE A 78 -44.68 -0.88 5.55
CA ILE A 78 -43.30 -1.36 5.77
C ILE A 78 -42.38 -0.61 4.80
N ARG A 79 -41.24 -0.13 5.31
CA ARG A 79 -40.26 0.67 4.59
C ARG A 79 -38.87 0.06 4.74
N ILE A 80 -38.15 0.02 3.62
CA ILE A 80 -36.75 -0.39 3.52
C ILE A 80 -35.89 0.86 3.26
N ASP A 81 -34.80 1.04 4.00
CA ASP A 81 -33.72 1.97 3.66
C ASP A 81 -32.67 1.23 2.83
N LEU A 82 -32.58 1.53 1.52
CA LEU A 82 -31.61 0.91 0.62
C LEU A 82 -30.16 1.36 0.93
N GLY A 83 -30.01 2.38 1.78
CA GLY A 83 -28.75 3.00 2.20
C GLY A 83 -28.33 4.17 1.32
N LYS A 84 -28.74 4.17 0.04
CA LYS A 84 -28.52 5.26 -0.93
C LYS A 84 -29.62 5.29 -1.99
N LYS A 85 -29.74 6.43 -2.69
CA LYS A 85 -30.68 6.59 -3.81
C LYS A 85 -30.38 5.55 -4.90
N SER A 86 -31.40 4.81 -5.30
CA SER A 86 -31.29 3.74 -6.29
C SER A 86 -32.37 3.92 -7.36
N ASP A 87 -32.05 3.59 -8.61
CA ASP A 87 -33.04 3.46 -9.66
C ASP A 87 -33.77 2.13 -9.47
N LEU A 88 -35.10 2.17 -9.42
CA LEU A 88 -35.94 1.04 -9.05
C LEU A 88 -36.62 0.51 -10.30
N SER A 89 -36.44 -0.77 -10.58
CA SER A 89 -37.00 -1.42 -11.76
C SER A 89 -38.11 -2.40 -11.44
N ARG A 90 -38.10 -3.01 -10.25
CA ARG A 90 -39.07 -4.04 -9.87
C ARG A 90 -39.20 -4.19 -8.36
N ALA A 91 -40.40 -4.50 -7.89
CA ALA A 91 -40.66 -4.97 -6.53
C ALA A 91 -41.43 -6.30 -6.58
N VAL A 92 -41.01 -7.26 -5.77
CA VAL A 92 -41.70 -8.53 -5.55
C VAL A 92 -42.16 -8.56 -4.10
N LEU A 93 -43.47 -8.70 -3.89
CA LEU A 93 -44.08 -8.88 -2.58
C LEU A 93 -44.54 -10.33 -2.46
N THR A 94 -43.99 -11.06 -1.49
CA THR A 94 -44.45 -12.42 -1.17
C THR A 94 -45.33 -12.33 0.07
N TRP A 95 -46.64 -12.33 -0.12
CA TRP A 95 -47.63 -12.22 0.95
C TRP A 95 -47.78 -13.54 1.70
N GLU A 96 -48.10 -13.42 2.99
CA GLU A 96 -48.72 -14.51 3.74
C GLU A 96 -50.22 -14.62 3.37
N GLY A 97 -50.98 -15.52 4.00
CA GLY A 97 -52.44 -15.54 3.89
C GLY A 97 -53.12 -14.19 4.24
N ALA A 98 -52.50 -13.35 5.06
CA ALA A 98 -52.89 -11.96 5.28
C ALA A 98 -52.19 -10.98 4.32
N TYR A 99 -52.95 -10.37 3.40
CA TYR A 99 -52.40 -9.55 2.31
C TYR A 99 -53.12 -8.20 2.12
N GLY A 100 -52.57 -7.33 1.27
CA GLY A 100 -53.22 -6.07 0.90
C GLY A 100 -54.15 -6.19 -0.29
N LYS A 101 -55.44 -5.89 -0.12
CA LYS A 101 -56.39 -5.75 -1.24
C LYS A 101 -56.11 -4.47 -2.03
N ALA A 102 -55.82 -3.38 -1.35
CA ALA A 102 -55.33 -2.16 -1.97
C ALA A 102 -54.07 -1.66 -1.27
N TYR A 103 -53.03 -1.38 -2.05
CA TYR A 103 -51.75 -0.87 -1.54
C TYR A 103 -50.99 -0.09 -2.61
N GLU A 104 -49.98 0.66 -2.17
CA GLU A 104 -49.10 1.45 -3.02
C GLU A 104 -47.64 1.10 -2.75
N ILE A 105 -46.84 0.98 -3.81
CA ILE A 105 -45.37 1.02 -3.69
C ILE A 105 -44.94 2.46 -3.89
N GLN A 106 -44.24 3.00 -2.91
CA GLN A 106 -43.80 4.40 -2.90
C GLN A 106 -42.30 4.48 -2.68
N ALA A 107 -41.68 5.51 -3.23
CA ALA A 107 -40.27 5.83 -3.02
C ALA A 107 -40.08 7.23 -2.44
N SER A 108 -38.97 7.41 -1.73
CA SER A 108 -38.60 8.67 -1.10
C SER A 108 -37.07 8.83 -1.05
N ASP A 109 -36.58 10.06 -1.19
CA ASP A 109 -35.16 10.37 -1.02
C ASP A 109 -34.79 10.64 0.46
N ASN A 110 -35.74 11.15 1.25
CA ASN A 110 -35.52 11.60 2.64
C ASN A 110 -36.27 10.76 3.70
N GLY A 111 -37.16 9.86 3.27
CA GLY A 111 -37.93 8.99 4.14
C GLY A 111 -39.21 9.62 4.69
N THR A 112 -39.53 10.86 4.31
CA THR A 112 -40.73 11.61 4.74
C THR A 112 -41.62 12.03 3.58
N ASP A 113 -41.04 12.41 2.44
CA ASP A 113 -41.78 12.83 1.24
C ASP A 113 -41.88 11.67 0.26
N TRP A 114 -43.10 11.22 -0.05
CA TRP A 114 -43.33 9.97 -0.77
C TRP A 114 -43.95 10.22 -2.14
N THR A 115 -43.39 9.56 -3.16
CA THR A 115 -43.96 9.49 -4.51
C THR A 115 -44.45 8.07 -4.79
N THR A 116 -45.70 7.94 -5.24
CA THR A 116 -46.26 6.64 -5.62
C THR A 116 -45.69 6.18 -6.96
N LEU A 117 -45.03 5.02 -6.95
CA LEU A 117 -44.48 4.38 -8.15
C LEU A 117 -45.46 3.37 -8.75
N LYS A 118 -46.21 2.68 -7.90
CA LYS A 118 -47.21 1.68 -8.30
C LYS A 118 -48.40 1.72 -7.36
N LYS A 119 -49.60 1.53 -7.91
CA LYS A 119 -50.85 1.37 -7.15
C LYS A 119 -51.53 0.08 -7.55
N VAL A 120 -51.97 -0.67 -6.55
CA VAL A 120 -52.77 -1.90 -6.70
C VAL A 120 -54.05 -1.71 -5.90
N THR A 121 -55.20 -2.02 -6.49
CA THR A 121 -56.54 -1.76 -5.89
C THR A 121 -57.39 -3.01 -5.70
N ASP A 122 -56.98 -4.14 -6.27
CA ASP A 122 -57.72 -5.40 -6.20
C ASP A 122 -56.76 -6.59 -6.12
N GLY A 123 -55.84 -6.54 -5.15
CA GLY A 123 -54.90 -7.63 -4.88
C GLY A 123 -55.63 -8.90 -4.43
N ASP A 124 -55.05 -10.04 -4.78
CA ASP A 124 -55.57 -11.39 -4.53
C ASP A 124 -54.67 -12.22 -3.57
N GLY A 125 -53.57 -11.65 -3.09
CA GLY A 125 -52.61 -12.29 -2.20
C GLY A 125 -51.53 -13.04 -2.97
N GLY A 126 -50.83 -13.98 -2.32
CA GLY A 126 -49.76 -14.74 -2.98
C GLY A 126 -48.52 -13.88 -3.30
N THR A 127 -47.96 -14.00 -4.50
CA THR A 127 -46.78 -13.23 -4.92
C THR A 127 -47.16 -12.19 -5.96
N ASP A 128 -46.95 -10.92 -5.61
CA ASP A 128 -47.05 -9.82 -6.56
C ASP A 128 -45.68 -9.51 -7.16
N ASP A 129 -45.62 -9.45 -8.49
CA ASP A 129 -44.43 -9.07 -9.25
C ASP A 129 -44.69 -7.77 -10.01
N LEU A 130 -44.13 -6.67 -9.51
CA LEU A 130 -44.47 -5.31 -9.90
C LEU A 130 -43.30 -4.65 -10.61
N ALA A 131 -43.44 -4.39 -11.91
CA ALA A 131 -42.54 -3.46 -12.60
C ALA A 131 -42.69 -2.05 -12.02
N LEU A 132 -41.56 -1.42 -11.72
CA LEU A 132 -41.46 -0.07 -11.19
C LEU A 132 -40.74 0.86 -12.18
N THR A 133 -41.01 2.15 -12.07
CA THR A 133 -40.25 3.19 -12.76
C THR A 133 -40.13 4.38 -11.83
N GLY A 134 -38.92 4.67 -11.39
CA GLY A 134 -38.63 5.76 -10.47
C GLY A 134 -37.35 5.51 -9.69
N SER A 135 -36.99 6.43 -8.80
CA SER A 135 -35.82 6.29 -7.93
C SER A 135 -36.12 6.78 -6.52
N GLY A 136 -35.33 6.29 -5.57
CA GLY A 136 -35.41 6.70 -4.17
C GLY A 136 -34.40 5.96 -3.31
N ARG A 137 -34.08 6.51 -2.14
CA ARG A 137 -33.29 5.83 -1.11
C ARG A 137 -34.16 4.88 -0.28
N TYR A 138 -35.37 5.33 0.03
CA TYR A 138 -36.34 4.56 0.79
C TYR A 138 -37.42 4.06 -0.14
N VAL A 139 -37.83 2.81 0.04
CA VAL A 139 -38.97 2.22 -0.66
C VAL A 139 -39.91 1.67 0.38
N ARG A 140 -41.23 1.92 0.23
CA ARG A 140 -42.23 1.38 1.14
C ARG A 140 -43.41 0.78 0.40
N MET A 141 -44.01 -0.25 1.02
CA MET A 141 -45.36 -0.68 0.73
C MET A 141 -46.29 0.04 1.72
N LEU A 142 -47.30 0.75 1.20
CA LEU A 142 -48.36 1.39 1.97
C LEU A 142 -49.68 0.66 1.71
N GLY A 143 -50.11 -0.16 2.67
CA GLY A 143 -51.40 -0.83 2.67
C GLY A 143 -52.52 0.15 3.00
N THR A 144 -53.56 0.18 2.17
CA THR A 144 -54.70 1.11 2.29
C THR A 144 -56.06 0.43 2.45
N ALA A 145 -56.21 -0.82 2.00
CA ALA A 145 -57.36 -1.66 2.34
C ALA A 145 -56.97 -3.14 2.46
N ARG A 146 -57.52 -3.82 3.46
CA ARG A 146 -57.37 -5.27 3.67
C ARG A 146 -58.58 -6.04 3.13
N PRO A 147 -58.42 -7.27 2.64
CA PRO A 147 -59.51 -8.11 2.14
C PRO A 147 -60.38 -8.70 3.27
N GLY A 148 -59.89 -8.72 4.52
CA GLY A 148 -60.53 -9.33 5.68
C GLY A 148 -60.11 -8.70 7.00
N GLY A 149 -60.28 -9.43 8.10
CA GLY A 149 -60.06 -8.91 9.47
C GLY A 149 -58.60 -8.86 9.94
N TYR A 150 -57.70 -9.60 9.30
CA TYR A 150 -56.27 -9.66 9.65
C TYR A 150 -55.50 -8.44 9.15
N GLY A 151 -54.28 -8.21 9.66
CA GLY A 151 -53.36 -7.14 9.22
C GLY A 151 -52.75 -7.40 7.84
N TYR A 152 -51.64 -6.71 7.53
CA TYR A 152 -50.80 -6.98 6.37
C TYR A 152 -49.64 -7.88 6.79
N SER A 153 -49.29 -8.88 5.99
CA SER A 153 -48.13 -9.72 6.29
C SER A 153 -47.36 -10.16 5.06
N LEU A 154 -46.05 -9.97 5.11
CA LEU A 154 -45.12 -10.30 4.03
C LEU A 154 -44.08 -11.26 4.55
N TRP A 155 -43.94 -12.41 3.87
CA TRP A 155 -42.76 -13.25 3.96
C TRP A 155 -41.55 -12.49 3.43
N GLU A 156 -41.69 -11.76 2.31
CA GLU A 156 -40.57 -11.00 1.74
C GLU A 156 -41.03 -9.78 0.95
N PHE A 157 -40.26 -8.70 1.02
CA PHE A 157 -40.37 -7.48 0.21
C PHE A 157 -39.05 -7.24 -0.54
N GLN A 158 -38.98 -7.79 -1.74
CA GLN A 158 -37.79 -7.71 -2.59
C GLN A 158 -37.90 -6.50 -3.52
N VAL A 159 -36.98 -5.57 -3.41
CA VAL A 159 -36.77 -4.46 -4.35
C VAL A 159 -35.53 -4.73 -5.20
N TYR A 160 -35.72 -4.65 -6.51
CA TYR A 160 -34.69 -4.78 -7.54
C TYR A 160 -34.45 -3.44 -8.24
N GLY A 161 -33.22 -3.25 -8.67
CA GLY A 161 -32.82 -2.05 -9.39
C GLY A 161 -31.33 -1.84 -9.36
N THR A 162 -30.87 -0.73 -9.91
CA THR A 162 -29.46 -0.36 -9.88
C THR A 162 -29.25 0.66 -8.77
N GLN A 163 -28.43 0.28 -7.80
CA GLN A 163 -27.87 1.24 -6.86
C GLN A 163 -27.07 2.26 -7.68
N GLY A 164 -27.43 3.54 -7.55
CA GLY A 164 -26.86 4.63 -8.33
C GLY A 164 -25.38 4.84 -8.00
N ASP A 165 -24.54 3.99 -8.55
CA ASP A 165 -23.18 4.35 -8.95
C ASP A 165 -23.23 4.66 -10.45
N THR A 166 -24.19 5.48 -10.89
CA THR A 166 -23.91 6.28 -12.08
C THR A 166 -22.62 7.02 -11.74
N PRO A 167 -21.51 6.79 -12.48
CA PRO A 167 -20.37 7.69 -12.38
C PRO A 167 -20.94 9.10 -12.43
N PRO A 168 -20.49 10.02 -11.55
CA PRO A 168 -20.89 11.40 -11.69
C PRO A 168 -20.74 11.78 -13.17
N PRO A 169 -21.68 12.56 -13.75
CA PRO A 169 -21.55 12.97 -15.14
C PRO A 169 -20.11 13.38 -15.43
N ALA A 170 -19.62 13.02 -16.62
CA ALA A 170 -18.22 13.26 -17.00
C ALA A 170 -17.81 14.73 -16.83
N GLY A 171 -18.76 15.67 -16.71
CA GLY A 171 -18.50 17.02 -16.21
C GLY A 171 -19.42 17.37 -15.03
N GLY A 172 -18.95 18.30 -14.20
CA GLY A 172 -19.70 18.85 -13.08
C GLY A 172 -18.75 19.31 -11.98
N ALA A 173 -19.08 20.44 -11.35
CA ALA A 173 -18.25 20.98 -10.28
C ALA A 173 -18.14 19.98 -9.12
N VAL A 174 -16.94 19.88 -8.57
CA VAL A 174 -16.63 19.13 -7.35
C VAL A 174 -16.72 20.10 -6.18
N LYS A 175 -17.53 19.77 -5.16
CA LYS A 175 -17.76 20.66 -4.01
C LYS A 175 -17.70 19.89 -2.71
N VAL A 176 -17.04 20.48 -1.73
CA VAL A 176 -17.21 20.14 -0.33
C VAL A 176 -18.44 20.89 0.18
N THR A 177 -19.43 20.16 0.67
CA THR A 177 -20.74 20.69 1.08
C THR A 177 -21.12 20.18 2.46
N GLY A 178 -22.10 20.83 3.08
CA GLY A 178 -22.54 20.52 4.44
C GLY A 178 -21.83 21.36 5.49
N GLY A 179 -21.80 20.87 6.72
CA GLY A 179 -21.24 21.55 7.87
C GLY A 179 -21.01 20.59 9.03
N GLN A 180 -20.20 21.01 10.00
CA GLN A 180 -19.84 20.34 11.26
C GLN A 180 -20.51 18.97 11.53
N GLY A 181 -19.86 17.88 11.10
CA GLY A 181 -20.33 16.50 11.34
C GLY A 181 -21.35 15.97 10.33
N ALA A 182 -21.63 16.72 9.26
CA ALA A 182 -22.48 16.33 8.13
C ALA A 182 -21.86 16.77 6.79
N TRP A 183 -20.53 16.72 6.69
CA TRP A 183 -19.79 17.04 5.48
C TRP A 183 -19.97 15.97 4.39
N GLN A 184 -19.98 16.41 3.14
CA GLN A 184 -20.07 15.56 1.98
C GLN A 184 -19.30 16.16 0.80
N LEU A 185 -18.52 15.32 0.11
CA LEU A 185 -17.99 15.64 -1.21
C LEU A 185 -19.06 15.33 -2.24
N THR A 186 -19.26 16.25 -3.19
CA THR A 186 -20.17 16.05 -4.30
C THR A 186 -19.44 16.25 -5.62
N VAL A 187 -19.87 15.53 -6.64
CA VAL A 187 -19.38 15.66 -8.00
C VAL A 187 -20.58 15.81 -8.92
N GLY A 188 -20.68 16.95 -9.61
CA GLY A 188 -21.89 17.26 -10.40
C GLY A 188 -23.17 17.25 -9.56
N GLY A 189 -23.05 17.61 -8.28
CA GLY A 189 -24.15 17.59 -7.30
C GLY A 189 -24.50 16.21 -6.72
N GLN A 190 -23.84 15.14 -7.16
CA GLN A 190 -24.06 13.79 -6.60
C GLN A 190 -23.06 13.49 -5.47
N PRO A 191 -23.49 12.84 -4.37
CA PRO A 191 -22.60 12.38 -3.32
C PRO A 191 -21.44 11.54 -3.86
N TYR A 192 -20.24 11.79 -3.34
CA TYR A 192 -19.02 11.10 -3.74
C TYR A 192 -18.20 10.74 -2.50
N THR A 193 -17.88 9.46 -2.34
CA THR A 193 -16.92 9.00 -1.34
C THR A 193 -15.65 8.59 -2.06
N VAL A 194 -14.51 9.10 -1.64
CA VAL A 194 -13.21 8.74 -2.23
C VAL A 194 -12.88 7.29 -1.85
N LYS A 195 -13.01 6.39 -2.82
CA LYS A 195 -12.53 4.99 -2.80
C LYS A 195 -11.27 4.95 -3.65
N GLY A 196 -10.17 5.38 -3.06
CA GLY A 196 -8.99 5.74 -3.82
C GLY A 196 -7.81 4.81 -3.65
N LEU A 197 -6.90 4.88 -4.62
CA LEU A 197 -5.53 4.35 -4.52
C LEU A 197 -4.51 5.42 -4.97
N THR A 198 -3.34 5.45 -4.33
CA THR A 198 -2.21 6.21 -4.87
C THR A 198 -1.61 5.50 -6.09
N TRP A 199 -1.09 6.26 -7.05
CA TRP A 199 -0.62 5.77 -8.35
C TRP A 199 0.89 5.65 -8.44
N GLY A 200 1.40 4.43 -8.65
CA GLY A 200 2.82 4.15 -8.85
C GLY A 200 3.28 4.04 -10.31
N PRO A 201 2.53 3.41 -11.25
CA PRO A 201 3.01 3.23 -12.63
C PRO A 201 3.35 4.55 -13.34
N SER A 202 4.06 4.44 -14.46
CA SER A 202 4.21 5.57 -15.38
C SER A 202 2.84 6.08 -15.84
N MET A 203 2.68 7.40 -15.96
CA MET A 203 1.45 8.00 -16.49
C MET A 203 1.13 7.49 -17.89
N ALA A 204 2.15 7.17 -18.69
CA ALA A 204 1.99 6.62 -20.04
C ALA A 204 1.33 5.23 -20.04
N ASP A 205 1.48 4.46 -18.97
CA ASP A 205 0.91 3.12 -18.84
C ASP A 205 -0.52 3.15 -18.25
N ALA A 206 -1.08 4.32 -17.99
CA ALA A 206 -2.37 4.45 -17.33
C ALA A 206 -3.49 3.68 -18.04
N GLN A 207 -3.52 3.71 -19.37
CA GLN A 207 -4.54 2.97 -20.14
C GLN A 207 -4.48 1.46 -19.91
N ARG A 208 -3.30 0.90 -19.63
CA ARG A 208 -3.12 -0.53 -19.37
C ARG A 208 -3.71 -0.95 -18.03
N TYR A 209 -3.54 -0.12 -17.00
CA TYR A 209 -3.86 -0.50 -15.62
C TYR A 209 -5.18 0.05 -15.09
N MET A 210 -5.73 1.11 -15.69
CA MET A 210 -6.99 1.71 -15.24
C MET A 210 -8.20 0.75 -15.23
N PRO A 211 -8.36 -0.18 -16.21
CA PRO A 211 -9.41 -1.19 -16.13
C PRO A 211 -9.31 -2.09 -14.90
N ASP A 212 -8.08 -2.38 -14.45
CA ASP A 212 -7.85 -3.21 -13.26
C ASP A 212 -8.29 -2.46 -11.99
N LEU A 213 -7.89 -1.18 -11.83
CA LEU A 213 -8.40 -0.31 -10.77
C LEU A 213 -9.92 -0.22 -10.76
N LYS A 214 -10.54 -0.05 -11.94
CA LYS A 214 -12.00 -0.03 -12.06
C LYS A 214 -12.64 -1.33 -11.56
N SER A 215 -12.03 -2.47 -11.88
CA SER A 215 -12.49 -3.80 -11.43
C SER A 215 -12.39 -3.98 -9.91
N MET A 216 -11.48 -3.25 -9.24
CA MET A 216 -11.37 -3.22 -7.78
C MET A 216 -12.43 -2.33 -7.12
N GLY A 217 -13.28 -1.62 -7.88
CA GLY A 217 -14.22 -0.64 -7.33
C GLY A 217 -13.56 0.69 -6.96
N VAL A 218 -12.32 0.93 -7.39
CA VAL A 218 -11.64 2.21 -7.23
C VAL A 218 -12.37 3.26 -8.07
N ASN A 219 -12.60 4.44 -7.48
CA ASN A 219 -13.19 5.58 -8.18
C ASN A 219 -12.22 6.78 -8.28
N THR A 220 -11.15 6.78 -7.48
CA THR A 220 -10.20 7.89 -7.40
C THR A 220 -8.76 7.38 -7.46
N VAL A 221 -7.91 8.11 -8.16
CA VAL A 221 -6.46 7.91 -8.14
C VAL A 221 -5.80 9.17 -7.59
N ARG A 222 -4.76 9.04 -6.77
CA ARG A 222 -3.95 10.19 -6.28
C ARG A 222 -2.54 10.15 -6.85
N THR A 223 -2.04 11.33 -7.24
CA THR A 223 -0.66 11.56 -7.67
C THR A 223 0.01 12.61 -6.80
N TRP A 224 1.34 12.62 -6.77
CA TRP A 224 2.13 13.64 -6.07
C TRP A 224 2.52 14.84 -6.94
N GLY A 225 2.44 14.69 -8.26
CA GLY A 225 2.82 15.70 -9.24
C GLY A 225 1.82 15.80 -10.39
N THR A 226 1.78 16.99 -10.99
CA THR A 226 0.96 17.32 -12.16
C THR A 226 1.81 18.15 -13.12
N ASP A 227 1.94 17.67 -14.35
CA ASP A 227 2.70 18.30 -15.42
C ASP A 227 2.19 17.85 -16.81
N ALA A 228 2.95 18.14 -17.87
CA ALA A 228 2.59 17.77 -19.25
C ALA A 228 2.35 16.26 -19.43
N SER A 229 3.02 15.42 -18.64
CA SER A 229 2.93 13.96 -18.71
C SER A 229 1.66 13.42 -18.02
N THR A 230 0.88 14.25 -17.33
CA THR A 230 -0.30 13.82 -16.56
C THR A 230 -1.50 13.50 -17.46
N LYS A 231 -1.55 14.03 -18.68
CA LYS A 231 -2.71 13.87 -19.57
C LYS A 231 -3.13 12.41 -19.83
N PRO A 232 -2.23 11.45 -20.12
CA PRO A 232 -2.64 10.05 -20.36
C PRO A 232 -3.29 9.39 -19.14
N LEU A 233 -2.88 9.75 -17.91
CA LEU A 233 -3.54 9.29 -16.69
C LEU A 233 -4.97 9.82 -16.61
N LEU A 234 -5.13 11.13 -16.82
CA LEU A 234 -6.44 11.79 -16.79
C LEU A 234 -7.37 11.20 -17.86
N ASP A 235 -6.89 11.02 -19.10
CA ASP A 235 -7.66 10.43 -20.19
C ASP A 235 -8.11 9.00 -19.86
N ALA A 236 -7.19 8.17 -19.36
CA ALA A 236 -7.49 6.79 -18.98
C ALA A 236 -8.48 6.71 -17.82
N ALA A 237 -8.31 7.56 -16.80
CA ALA A 237 -9.22 7.64 -15.66
C ALA A 237 -10.63 8.01 -16.13
N ALA A 238 -10.77 9.06 -16.93
CA ALA A 238 -12.06 9.49 -17.48
C ALA A 238 -12.73 8.38 -18.30
N ALA A 239 -11.98 7.69 -19.17
CA ALA A 239 -12.49 6.58 -19.99
C ALA A 239 -13.03 5.41 -19.16
N ASN A 240 -12.58 5.27 -17.90
CA ASN A 240 -13.03 4.22 -16.97
C ASN A 240 -13.97 4.76 -15.88
N GLY A 241 -14.36 6.03 -15.93
CA GLY A 241 -15.22 6.67 -14.93
C GLY A 241 -14.53 6.86 -13.57
N LEU A 242 -13.20 6.95 -13.54
CA LEU A 242 -12.39 7.31 -12.38
C LEU A 242 -12.03 8.79 -12.43
N ARG A 243 -11.67 9.34 -11.26
CA ARG A 243 -11.16 10.70 -11.11
C ARG A 243 -9.76 10.70 -10.50
N VAL A 244 -9.08 11.85 -10.59
CA VAL A 244 -7.70 12.05 -10.17
C VAL A 244 -7.62 13.21 -9.19
N MET A 245 -7.08 12.94 -8.01
CA MET A 245 -6.55 13.95 -7.10
C MET A 245 -5.15 14.35 -7.59
N ASN A 246 -5.06 15.53 -8.20
CA ASN A 246 -3.85 16.02 -8.86
C ASN A 246 -2.92 16.69 -7.83
N GLY A 247 -1.75 16.11 -7.60
CA GLY A 247 -0.76 16.65 -6.67
C GLY A 247 0.16 17.71 -7.27
N PHE A 248 0.67 18.60 -6.43
CA PHE A 248 1.78 19.51 -6.72
C PHE A 248 2.87 19.34 -5.68
N TRP A 249 3.99 18.75 -6.07
CA TRP A 249 5.13 18.55 -5.18
C TRP A 249 5.74 19.89 -4.75
N LEU A 250 6.04 20.02 -3.46
CA LEU A 250 6.73 21.16 -2.85
C LEU A 250 7.92 20.67 -2.03
N GLN A 251 9.00 21.46 -1.96
CA GLN A 251 10.24 21.09 -1.29
C GLN A 251 10.35 21.72 0.10
N PRO A 252 10.91 21.02 1.10
CA PRO A 252 11.14 19.58 1.10
C PRO A 252 9.79 18.84 1.11
N GLY A 253 9.75 17.63 0.58
CA GLY A 253 8.66 16.69 0.88
C GLY A 253 8.93 15.96 2.20
N GLY A 254 8.10 14.99 2.58
CA GLY A 254 8.42 14.06 3.68
C GLY A 254 9.19 12.82 3.22
N GLY A 255 9.81 12.14 4.19
CA GLY A 255 10.73 11.00 4.01
C GLY A 255 12.23 11.36 4.07
N PRO A 256 13.14 10.42 4.39
CA PRO A 256 14.58 10.64 4.28
C PRO A 256 14.98 10.95 2.82
N GLY A 257 15.54 12.13 2.56
CA GLY A 257 16.03 12.50 1.22
C GLY A 257 15.01 13.12 0.26
N SER A 258 13.83 13.53 0.74
CA SER A 258 12.86 14.32 -0.01
C SER A 258 13.44 15.70 -0.38
N GLY A 259 13.94 15.79 -1.61
CA GLY A 259 14.96 16.76 -2.01
C GLY A 259 14.68 18.25 -1.77
N GLY A 260 15.79 18.99 -1.68
CA GLY A 260 15.85 20.45 -1.56
C GLY A 260 15.52 20.98 -0.16
N CYS A 261 16.12 22.11 0.20
CA CYS A 261 15.77 22.86 1.41
C CYS A 261 15.30 24.26 1.01
N ALA A 262 14.08 24.35 0.48
CA ALA A 262 13.51 25.64 0.09
C ALA A 262 13.27 26.50 1.34
N ASN A 263 13.74 27.75 1.28
CA ASN A 263 13.53 28.73 2.35
C ASN A 263 12.24 29.50 2.10
N TYR A 264 11.13 29.10 2.71
CA TYR A 264 9.82 29.74 2.50
C TYR A 264 9.73 31.16 3.08
N VAL A 265 10.61 31.51 4.01
CA VAL A 265 10.68 32.87 4.57
C VAL A 265 11.25 33.85 3.54
N THR A 266 12.36 33.50 2.88
CA THR A 266 13.14 34.46 2.07
C THR A 266 13.18 34.16 0.57
N ASP A 267 12.98 32.92 0.14
CA ASP A 267 13.08 32.53 -1.27
C ASP A 267 11.81 32.87 -2.05
N THR A 268 11.73 34.12 -2.50
CA THR A 268 10.62 34.62 -3.33
C THR A 268 10.66 34.06 -4.74
N ALA A 269 11.83 33.67 -5.26
CA ALA A 269 11.99 33.14 -6.61
C ALA A 269 11.39 31.73 -6.71
N TYR A 270 11.68 30.86 -5.74
CA TYR A 270 11.07 29.53 -5.64
C TYR A 270 9.55 29.63 -5.53
N LYS A 271 9.04 30.43 -4.58
CA LYS A 271 7.59 30.63 -4.39
C LYS A 271 6.89 31.14 -5.65
N THR A 272 7.48 32.11 -6.34
CA THR A 272 6.93 32.66 -7.60
C THR A 272 6.91 31.61 -8.71
N THR A 273 7.98 30.83 -8.83
CA THR A 273 8.10 29.75 -9.82
C THR A 273 7.02 28.70 -9.58
N MET A 274 6.87 28.24 -8.33
CA MET A 274 5.88 27.23 -7.98
C MET A 274 4.45 27.72 -8.18
N LEU A 275 4.09 28.96 -7.80
CA LEU A 275 2.77 29.51 -8.08
C LEU A 275 2.48 29.61 -9.58
N THR A 276 3.50 29.93 -10.38
CA THR A 276 3.37 30.01 -11.85
C THR A 276 3.12 28.64 -12.46
N GLU A 277 3.89 27.63 -12.06
CA GLU A 277 3.70 26.26 -12.55
C GLU A 277 2.37 25.65 -12.08
N ILE A 278 1.99 25.83 -10.81
CA ILE A 278 0.67 25.41 -10.31
C ILE A 278 -0.45 26.05 -11.16
N ALA A 279 -0.41 27.37 -11.35
CA ALA A 279 -1.43 28.08 -12.13
C ALA A 279 -1.54 27.57 -13.57
N LYS A 280 -0.41 27.29 -14.22
CA LYS A 280 -0.36 26.76 -15.58
C LYS A 280 -1.03 25.40 -15.71
N TRP A 281 -0.74 24.46 -14.80
CA TRP A 281 -1.31 23.12 -14.88
C TRP A 281 -2.77 23.06 -14.44
N VAL A 282 -3.17 23.91 -13.49
CA VAL A 282 -4.58 24.11 -13.13
C VAL A 282 -5.35 24.63 -14.34
N GLU A 283 -4.89 25.69 -15.01
CA GLU A 283 -5.55 26.21 -16.21
C GLU A 283 -5.68 25.14 -17.30
N THR A 284 -4.65 24.31 -17.45
CA THR A 284 -4.61 23.24 -18.45
C THR A 284 -5.63 22.13 -18.18
N TYR A 285 -5.77 21.70 -16.93
CA TYR A 285 -6.52 20.48 -16.58
C TYR A 285 -7.81 20.71 -15.77
N LYS A 286 -8.15 21.95 -15.38
CA LYS A 286 -9.40 22.27 -14.64
C LYS A 286 -10.66 21.75 -15.32
N ASN A 287 -10.72 21.78 -16.64
CA ASN A 287 -11.89 21.32 -17.39
C ASN A 287 -11.84 19.83 -17.74
N HIS A 288 -10.79 19.11 -17.31
CA HIS A 288 -10.66 17.70 -17.62
C HIS A 288 -11.68 16.89 -16.79
N PRO A 289 -12.47 16.00 -17.42
CA PRO A 289 -13.54 15.23 -16.75
C PRO A 289 -13.07 14.39 -15.54
N ALA A 290 -11.81 13.94 -15.57
CA ALA A 290 -11.20 13.18 -14.49
C ALA A 290 -10.69 14.04 -13.33
N THR A 291 -10.59 15.37 -13.42
CA THR A 291 -10.08 16.18 -12.30
C THR A 291 -11.04 16.08 -11.10
N LEU A 292 -10.53 15.69 -9.94
CA LEU A 292 -11.31 15.64 -8.68
C LEU A 292 -11.03 16.88 -7.82
N MET A 293 -9.75 17.12 -7.55
CA MET A 293 -9.28 18.20 -6.68
C MET A 293 -7.77 18.40 -6.84
N TRP A 294 -7.27 19.48 -6.24
CA TRP A 294 -5.86 19.85 -6.25
C TRP A 294 -5.24 19.63 -4.86
N ASN A 295 -4.14 18.90 -4.79
CA ASN A 295 -3.41 18.67 -3.55
C ASN A 295 -2.04 19.38 -3.60
N VAL A 296 -1.87 20.43 -2.80
CA VAL A 296 -0.66 21.27 -2.78
C VAL A 296 0.30 20.80 -1.70
N GLY A 297 1.43 20.22 -2.10
CA GLY A 297 2.46 19.70 -1.19
C GLY A 297 2.17 18.30 -0.64
N ASN A 298 3.23 17.67 -0.12
CA ASN A 298 3.17 16.37 0.53
C ASN A 298 4.23 16.31 1.64
N GLU A 299 3.79 16.33 2.90
CA GLU A 299 4.62 16.14 4.09
C GLU A 299 5.76 17.17 4.25
N SER A 300 5.57 18.40 3.75
CA SER A 300 6.61 19.43 3.85
C SER A 300 6.74 20.00 5.26
N VAL A 301 5.68 20.03 6.08
CA VAL A 301 5.77 20.47 7.49
C VAL A 301 6.65 19.50 8.29
N LEU A 302 6.51 18.20 8.04
CA LEU A 302 7.41 17.17 8.53
C LEU A 302 8.82 17.36 7.93
N GLY A 303 8.95 17.40 6.61
CA GLY A 303 10.22 17.44 5.88
C GLY A 303 11.12 18.62 6.23
N LEU A 304 10.55 19.77 6.58
CA LEU A 304 11.31 20.97 6.96
C LEU A 304 12.25 20.73 8.16
N GLN A 305 11.95 19.76 9.04
CA GLN A 305 12.81 19.43 10.17
C GLN A 305 14.14 18.78 9.76
N ASN A 306 14.24 18.28 8.53
CA ASN A 306 15.48 17.76 7.97
C ASN A 306 16.43 18.88 7.53
N CYS A 307 15.91 20.11 7.37
CA CYS A 307 16.65 21.28 6.90
C CYS A 307 16.85 22.34 7.99
N TYR A 308 15.90 22.45 8.93
CA TYR A 308 15.83 23.54 9.89
C TYR A 308 15.55 23.00 11.29
N SER A 309 15.95 23.75 12.32
CA SER A 309 15.69 23.40 13.72
C SER A 309 15.29 24.64 14.55
N GLY A 310 14.77 24.41 15.75
CA GLY A 310 14.44 25.48 16.71
C GLY A 310 13.46 26.52 16.16
N ALA A 311 13.71 27.80 16.47
CA ALA A 311 12.84 28.90 16.06
C ALA A 311 12.78 29.09 14.53
N GLU A 312 13.84 28.74 13.82
CA GLU A 312 13.87 28.83 12.36
C GLU A 312 12.92 27.80 11.74
N LEU A 313 12.91 26.56 12.22
CA LEU A 313 11.97 25.52 11.77
C LEU A 313 10.51 25.99 11.91
N GLU A 314 10.16 26.59 13.04
CA GLU A 314 8.82 27.11 13.27
C GLU A 314 8.47 28.29 12.34
N ALA A 315 9.43 29.16 12.05
CA ALA A 315 9.25 30.23 11.06
C ALA A 315 9.03 29.63 9.65
N GLN A 316 9.78 28.60 9.28
CA GLN A 316 9.62 27.92 7.98
C GLN A 316 8.28 27.21 7.86
N ARG A 317 7.82 26.48 8.88
CA ARG A 317 6.50 25.82 8.89
C ARG A 317 5.35 26.82 8.73
N ASN A 318 5.45 27.97 9.39
CA ASN A 318 4.47 29.05 9.23
C ASN A 318 4.51 29.68 7.83
N ALA A 319 5.71 29.93 7.29
CA ALA A 319 5.87 30.50 5.96
C ALA A 319 5.40 29.54 4.86
N TYR A 320 5.70 28.24 5.00
CA TYR A 320 5.24 27.18 4.10
C TYR A 320 3.71 27.09 4.06
N THR A 321 3.07 26.99 5.23
CA THR A 321 1.60 26.89 5.28
C THR A 321 0.90 28.18 4.83
N THR A 322 1.53 29.34 5.00
CA THR A 322 1.08 30.59 4.35
C THR A 322 1.19 30.51 2.83
N PHE A 323 2.29 29.96 2.30
CA PHE A 323 2.46 29.77 0.87
C PHE A 323 1.46 28.77 0.28
N VAL A 324 1.11 27.70 1.02
CA VAL A 324 0.01 26.79 0.65
C VAL A 324 -1.30 27.56 0.50
N ASN A 325 -1.56 28.55 1.35
CA ASN A 325 -2.73 29.41 1.22
C ASN A 325 -2.70 30.29 -0.04
N ASP A 326 -1.53 30.85 -0.36
CA ASP A 326 -1.34 31.63 -1.59
C ASP A 326 -1.61 30.76 -2.83
N ALA A 327 -1.17 29.50 -2.81
CA ALA A 327 -1.47 28.53 -3.85
C ALA A 327 -2.98 28.22 -3.93
N ALA A 328 -3.65 27.99 -2.79
CA ALA A 328 -5.11 27.76 -2.76
C ALA A 328 -5.90 28.92 -3.37
N LYS A 329 -5.62 30.16 -2.94
CA LYS A 329 -6.21 31.37 -3.54
C LYS A 329 -5.94 31.46 -5.04
N ARG A 330 -4.70 31.16 -5.46
CA ARG A 330 -4.33 31.21 -6.87
C ARG A 330 -5.11 30.18 -7.68
N ILE A 331 -5.26 28.95 -7.17
CA ILE A 331 -6.04 27.89 -7.80
C ILE A 331 -7.51 28.32 -7.90
N HIS A 332 -8.14 28.78 -6.82
CA HIS A 332 -9.54 29.22 -6.84
C HIS A 332 -9.80 30.40 -7.79
N SER A 333 -8.81 31.26 -8.02
CA SER A 333 -8.91 32.34 -9.02
C SER A 333 -8.98 31.84 -10.47
N ILE A 334 -8.57 30.60 -10.72
CA ILE A 334 -8.47 29.95 -12.03
C ILE A 334 -9.56 28.89 -12.21
N ASP A 335 -9.82 28.14 -11.15
CA ASP A 335 -10.68 26.98 -11.09
C ASP A 335 -11.55 27.06 -9.84
N ALA A 336 -12.79 27.53 -10.03
CA ALA A 336 -13.77 27.59 -8.97
C ALA A 336 -14.46 26.24 -8.74
N ASP A 337 -14.25 25.25 -9.62
CA ASP A 337 -15.05 24.03 -9.68
C ASP A 337 -14.39 22.84 -8.99
N HIS A 338 -13.16 22.96 -8.51
CA HIS A 338 -12.46 21.89 -7.80
C HIS A 338 -11.93 22.33 -6.43
N PRO A 339 -12.07 21.50 -5.39
CA PRO A 339 -11.50 21.77 -4.08
C PRO A 339 -9.96 21.79 -4.10
N VAL A 340 -9.38 22.47 -3.10
CA VAL A 340 -7.95 22.49 -2.82
C VAL A 340 -7.68 21.93 -1.43
N THR A 341 -6.70 21.04 -1.33
CA THR A 341 -6.19 20.50 -0.06
C THR A 341 -4.66 20.50 -0.03
N SER A 342 -4.08 20.11 1.10
CA SER A 342 -2.64 19.95 1.32
C SER A 342 -2.43 18.76 2.26
N THR A 343 -1.51 17.87 1.89
CA THR A 343 -1.23 16.61 2.61
C THR A 343 0.01 16.76 3.48
N ASP A 344 -0.06 16.32 4.73
CA ASP A 344 1.11 16.14 5.60
C ASP A 344 1.02 14.85 6.42
N ALA A 345 2.06 14.54 7.19
CA ALA A 345 2.11 13.32 7.98
C ALA A 345 1.26 13.45 9.25
N TRP A 346 0.37 12.49 9.47
CA TRP A 346 -0.62 12.48 10.56
C TRP A 346 -1.39 13.81 10.64
N THR A 347 -1.81 14.21 11.84
CA THR A 347 -2.62 15.43 12.07
C THR A 347 -1.79 16.64 12.54
N GLY A 348 -0.46 16.48 12.68
CA GLY A 348 0.42 17.49 13.27
C GLY A 348 0.52 18.81 12.50
N ALA A 349 0.25 18.81 11.19
CA ALA A 349 0.25 20.02 10.37
C ALA A 349 -1.06 20.83 10.47
N TRP A 350 -2.14 20.23 10.94
CA TRP A 350 -3.46 20.87 10.98
C TRP A 350 -3.53 22.18 11.79
N PRO A 351 -2.84 22.34 12.94
CA PRO A 351 -2.77 23.62 13.64
C PRO A 351 -2.17 24.74 12.79
N TYR A 352 -1.19 24.43 11.94
CA TYR A 352 -0.59 25.39 11.01
C TYR A 352 -1.55 25.75 9.88
N TYR A 353 -2.20 24.75 9.25
CA TYR A 353 -3.17 25.02 8.19
C TYR A 353 -4.40 25.77 8.69
N LYS A 354 -4.91 25.46 9.89
CA LYS A 354 -6.00 26.22 10.53
C LYS A 354 -5.64 27.70 10.72
N ARG A 355 -4.37 27.99 11.05
CA ARG A 355 -3.89 29.36 11.31
C ARG A 355 -3.55 30.11 10.02
N ASN A 356 -2.85 29.46 9.09
CA ASN A 356 -2.17 30.11 7.98
C ASN A 356 -2.80 29.80 6.60
N ALA A 357 -3.62 28.74 6.50
CA ALA A 357 -4.23 28.28 5.26
C ALA A 357 -5.79 28.22 5.29
N PRO A 358 -6.48 29.33 5.61
CA PRO A 358 -7.93 29.36 5.66
C PRO A 358 -8.63 29.11 4.32
N ASP A 359 -7.95 29.25 3.18
CA ASP A 359 -8.52 29.04 1.84
C ASP A 359 -8.45 27.58 1.37
N LEU A 360 -7.91 26.63 2.15
CA LEU A 360 -8.08 25.20 1.84
C LEU A 360 -9.55 24.77 1.99
N ASP A 361 -10.08 23.94 1.11
CA ASP A 361 -11.47 23.47 1.23
C ASP A 361 -11.65 22.33 2.24
N LEU A 362 -10.59 21.56 2.43
CA LEU A 362 -10.51 20.41 3.34
C LEU A 362 -9.07 20.18 3.80
N TYR A 363 -8.91 19.47 4.91
CA TYR A 363 -7.61 18.96 5.33
C TYR A 363 -7.31 17.60 4.67
N SER A 364 -6.05 17.22 4.62
CA SER A 364 -5.67 15.85 4.26
C SER A 364 -4.40 15.41 4.99
N MET A 365 -4.19 14.10 5.07
CA MET A 365 -3.02 13.53 5.73
C MET A 365 -2.64 12.15 5.21
N ASN A 366 -1.36 11.82 5.40
CA ASN A 366 -0.85 10.46 5.37
C ASN A 366 -0.94 9.87 6.78
N ALA A 367 -1.61 8.72 6.95
CA ALA A 367 -1.75 8.03 8.23
C ALA A 367 -1.83 6.51 8.03
N TYR A 368 -0.92 5.76 8.65
CA TYR A 368 -0.77 4.31 8.46
C TYR A 368 -1.23 3.53 9.70
N GLY A 369 -0.41 3.36 10.73
CA GLY A 369 -0.74 2.53 11.90
C GLY A 369 -1.91 3.08 12.75
N ASP A 370 -1.99 4.40 12.89
CA ASP A 370 -2.97 5.11 13.73
C ASP A 370 -4.00 5.92 12.93
N ILE A 371 -4.84 5.21 12.17
CA ILE A 371 -5.89 5.84 11.36
C ILE A 371 -7.14 6.16 12.18
N CYS A 372 -7.44 5.30 13.15
CA CYS A 372 -8.72 5.34 13.85
C CYS A 372 -8.82 6.55 14.79
N GLY A 373 -7.68 7.05 15.29
CA GLY A 373 -7.58 8.26 16.12
C GLY A 373 -7.81 9.58 15.38
N VAL A 374 -7.74 9.62 14.05
CA VAL A 374 -7.79 10.87 13.26
C VAL A 374 -9.05 11.71 13.53
N ARG A 375 -10.22 11.07 13.71
CA ARG A 375 -11.46 11.80 14.05
C ARG A 375 -11.39 12.44 15.43
N GLN A 376 -10.73 11.79 16.38
CA GLN A 376 -10.58 12.33 17.72
C GLN A 376 -9.70 13.59 17.69
N ASP A 377 -8.57 13.55 16.98
CA ASP A 377 -7.73 14.73 16.74
C ASP A 377 -8.52 15.87 16.08
N TRP A 378 -9.41 15.52 15.15
CA TRP A 378 -10.29 16.50 14.50
C TRP A 378 -11.22 17.21 15.50
N VAL A 379 -11.82 16.45 16.41
CA VAL A 379 -12.71 16.97 17.47
C VAL A 379 -11.92 17.81 18.47
N GLU A 380 -10.81 17.29 18.97
CA GLU A 380 -10.00 17.92 20.03
C GLU A 380 -9.33 19.21 19.55
N GLY A 381 -8.86 19.25 18.29
CA GLY A 381 -8.31 20.47 17.71
C GLY A 381 -9.36 21.50 17.28
N GLY A 382 -10.66 21.18 17.43
CA GLY A 382 -11.77 22.07 17.08
C GLY A 382 -11.72 22.50 15.62
N TYR A 383 -11.46 21.55 14.73
CA TYR A 383 -11.37 21.82 13.29
C TYR A 383 -12.77 21.90 12.68
N THR A 384 -12.92 22.75 11.66
CA THR A 384 -14.23 23.06 11.07
C THR A 384 -14.33 22.65 9.61
N LYS A 385 -13.30 22.03 9.04
CA LYS A 385 -13.28 21.51 7.67
C LYS A 385 -13.22 19.98 7.70
N PRO A 386 -13.79 19.28 6.72
CA PRO A 386 -13.66 17.83 6.63
C PRO A 386 -12.24 17.43 6.21
N TYR A 387 -11.98 16.12 6.13
CA TYR A 387 -10.69 15.61 5.66
C TYR A 387 -10.80 14.40 4.72
N ILE A 388 -9.73 14.18 3.97
CA ILE A 388 -9.45 12.92 3.24
C ILE A 388 -8.14 12.35 3.76
N ILE A 389 -8.08 11.04 3.97
CA ILE A 389 -6.81 10.36 4.27
C ILE A 389 -6.14 10.02 2.95
N THR A 390 -5.07 10.71 2.62
CA THR A 390 -4.46 10.73 1.28
C THR A 390 -3.39 9.65 1.09
N GLU A 391 -2.87 9.06 2.16
CA GLU A 391 -2.16 7.79 2.13
C GLU A 391 -2.50 7.00 3.38
N THR A 392 -2.89 5.74 3.23
CA THR A 392 -3.21 4.88 4.37
C THR A 392 -3.17 3.40 4.01
N GLY A 393 -3.00 2.55 5.02
CA GLY A 393 -2.79 1.12 4.83
C GLY A 393 -2.18 0.47 6.07
N PRO A 394 -1.40 -0.61 5.92
CA PRO A 394 -0.68 -1.21 7.04
C PRO A 394 0.40 -0.28 7.60
N ALA A 395 0.89 -0.60 8.80
CA ALA A 395 1.93 0.16 9.49
C ALA A 395 3.18 0.33 8.62
N GLY A 396 3.76 1.53 8.64
CA GLY A 396 5.02 1.81 7.96
C GLY A 396 6.22 1.25 8.72
N GLU A 397 7.39 1.20 8.06
CA GLU A 397 8.66 0.76 8.67
C GLU A 397 8.98 1.52 9.97
N TRP A 398 8.64 2.80 10.04
CA TRP A 398 8.86 3.66 11.20
C TRP A 398 7.86 3.45 12.36
N GLU A 399 6.88 2.57 12.20
CA GLU A 399 5.79 2.35 13.18
C GLU A 399 5.82 0.94 13.79
N VAL A 400 6.71 0.07 13.31
CA VAL A 400 6.85 -1.30 13.79
C VAL A 400 8.06 -1.44 14.73
N PRO A 401 8.03 -2.38 15.69
CA PRO A 401 9.20 -2.69 16.49
C PRO A 401 10.30 -3.33 15.62
N ASP A 402 11.53 -3.38 16.14
CA ASP A 402 12.59 -4.18 15.52
C ASP A 402 12.41 -5.67 15.81
N ASP A 403 12.80 -6.50 14.84
CA ASP A 403 12.90 -7.95 14.95
C ASP A 403 14.14 -8.40 15.77
N ALA A 404 14.34 -9.72 15.90
CA ALA A 404 15.43 -10.29 16.69
C ALA A 404 16.85 -9.90 16.20
N ASN A 405 16.99 -9.39 14.98
CA ASN A 405 18.24 -8.91 14.41
C ASN A 405 18.39 -7.38 14.47
N GLY A 406 17.44 -6.65 15.08
CA GLY A 406 17.51 -5.21 15.28
C GLY A 406 17.16 -4.39 14.05
N VAL A 407 16.33 -4.94 13.15
CA VAL A 407 15.77 -4.23 12.00
C VAL A 407 14.24 -4.29 12.05
N PRO A 408 13.50 -3.33 11.47
CA PRO A 408 12.05 -3.29 11.51
C PRO A 408 11.36 -4.63 11.17
N ASP A 409 10.47 -5.07 12.06
CA ASP A 409 9.67 -6.29 11.93
C ASP A 409 8.53 -6.05 10.93
N GLU A 410 8.76 -6.44 9.68
CA GLU A 410 7.85 -6.21 8.57
C GLU A 410 6.55 -7.00 8.79
N PRO A 411 5.36 -6.37 8.74
CA PRO A 411 4.12 -7.09 8.91
C PRO A 411 3.95 -8.18 7.86
N THR A 412 3.48 -9.35 8.30
CA THR A 412 3.18 -10.51 7.43
C THR A 412 2.20 -10.13 6.32
N ASP A 413 2.16 -10.90 5.23
CA ASP A 413 1.22 -10.64 4.11
C ASP A 413 -0.24 -10.61 4.60
N VAL A 414 -0.55 -11.46 5.58
CA VAL A 414 -1.86 -11.54 6.26
C VAL A 414 -2.13 -10.29 7.10
N GLN A 415 -1.16 -9.82 7.88
CA GLN A 415 -1.31 -8.58 8.65
C GLN A 415 -1.43 -7.36 7.75
N LYS A 416 -0.72 -7.31 6.62
CA LYS A 416 -0.84 -6.23 5.63
C LYS A 416 -2.25 -6.18 5.04
N ARG A 417 -2.79 -7.33 4.62
CA ARG A 417 -4.18 -7.47 4.17
C ARG A 417 -5.16 -6.89 5.18
N ASP A 418 -5.02 -7.27 6.45
CA ASP A 418 -5.90 -6.83 7.54
C ASP A 418 -5.71 -5.33 7.86
N GLY A 419 -4.50 -4.81 7.70
CA GLY A 419 -4.18 -3.38 7.81
C GLY A 419 -5.00 -2.52 6.84
N TYR A 420 -5.13 -2.92 5.58
CA TYR A 420 -5.99 -2.20 4.61
C TYR A 420 -7.47 -2.26 4.97
N THR A 421 -7.95 -3.41 5.45
CA THR A 421 -9.35 -3.53 5.92
C THR A 421 -9.61 -2.60 7.09
N LYS A 422 -8.74 -2.63 8.11
CA LYS A 422 -8.82 -1.71 9.27
C LYS A 422 -8.78 -0.25 8.83
N ALA A 423 -7.91 0.09 7.88
CA ALA A 423 -7.77 1.45 7.36
C ALA A 423 -9.07 1.97 6.75
N TRP A 424 -9.70 1.16 5.90
CA TRP A 424 -10.96 1.51 5.27
C TRP A 424 -12.12 1.58 6.27
N ASP A 425 -12.21 0.62 7.20
CA ASP A 425 -13.26 0.58 8.22
C ASP A 425 -13.17 1.79 9.16
N CYS A 426 -11.96 2.16 9.59
CA CYS A 426 -11.78 3.35 10.42
C CYS A 426 -12.13 4.64 9.65
N THR A 427 -11.71 4.77 8.40
CA THR A 427 -12.07 5.92 7.55
C THR A 427 -13.58 6.04 7.38
N THR A 428 -14.27 4.95 7.04
CA THR A 428 -15.73 4.95 6.81
C THR A 428 -16.52 5.07 8.11
N GLY A 429 -15.95 4.69 9.24
CA GLY A 429 -16.47 4.95 10.59
C GLY A 429 -16.45 6.43 10.99
N HIS A 430 -15.64 7.27 10.34
CA HIS A 430 -15.57 8.72 10.57
C HIS A 430 -16.70 9.49 9.86
N GLN A 431 -17.93 9.00 10.00
CA GLN A 431 -19.12 9.51 9.32
C GLN A 431 -19.33 11.01 9.53
N GLY A 432 -19.63 11.71 8.43
CA GLY A 432 -19.94 13.14 8.43
C GLY A 432 -18.72 14.07 8.54
N VAL A 433 -17.49 13.53 8.56
CA VAL A 433 -16.25 14.33 8.56
C VAL A 433 -15.22 13.81 7.56
N ALA A 434 -14.95 12.50 7.53
CA ALA A 434 -14.08 11.93 6.51
C ALA A 434 -14.82 11.80 5.18
N LEU A 435 -14.18 12.22 4.09
CA LEU A 435 -14.74 12.16 2.73
C LEU A 435 -14.26 10.94 1.93
N GLY A 436 -13.53 10.04 2.59
CA GLY A 436 -12.92 8.83 2.02
C GLY A 436 -11.40 8.83 2.18
N ALA A 437 -10.74 7.93 1.45
CA ALA A 437 -9.29 7.76 1.52
C ALA A 437 -8.71 7.29 0.18
N THR A 438 -7.42 7.54 -0.01
CA THR A 438 -6.58 6.85 -0.99
C THR A 438 -5.65 5.90 -0.27
N LEU A 439 -5.85 4.59 -0.47
CA LEU A 439 -4.99 3.56 0.12
C LEU A 439 -3.64 3.52 -0.62
N PHE A 440 -2.58 3.19 0.11
CA PHE A 440 -1.21 3.16 -0.40
C PHE A 440 -0.76 1.70 -0.51
N HIS A 441 -0.51 1.06 -1.67
CA HIS A 441 -0.18 1.70 -2.94
C HIS A 441 -0.43 0.80 -4.17
N TYR A 442 -0.96 1.37 -5.27
CA TYR A 442 -0.99 0.69 -6.57
C TYR A 442 0.35 0.95 -7.30
N GLY A 443 1.41 0.25 -6.89
CA GLY A 443 2.76 0.39 -7.43
C GLY A 443 3.34 -0.93 -7.95
N LEU A 444 4.34 -0.84 -8.83
CA LEU A 444 4.96 -1.99 -9.52
C LEU A 444 6.35 -2.34 -9.00
N GLU A 445 6.92 -1.47 -8.16
CA GLU A 445 8.25 -1.63 -7.58
C GLU A 445 8.35 -3.00 -6.90
N HIS A 446 9.41 -3.72 -7.23
CA HIS A 446 9.78 -5.01 -6.65
C HIS A 446 11.11 -4.84 -5.93
N ASP A 447 11.06 -4.06 -4.85
CA ASP A 447 12.16 -3.85 -3.91
C ASP A 447 11.61 -3.93 -2.47
N PHE A 448 12.46 -3.70 -1.47
CA PHE A 448 12.07 -3.67 -0.06
C PHE A 448 10.81 -2.81 0.20
N GLY A 449 10.76 -1.59 -0.33
CA GLY A 449 9.62 -0.69 -0.13
C GLY A 449 8.38 -1.14 -0.91
N GLY A 450 8.58 -1.65 -2.12
CA GLY A 450 7.52 -2.20 -2.95
C GLY A 450 6.85 -3.41 -2.31
N VAL A 451 7.60 -4.37 -1.77
CA VAL A 451 7.01 -5.50 -1.04
C VAL A 451 6.38 -5.07 0.29
N TRP A 452 6.79 -3.95 0.88
CA TRP A 452 6.11 -3.45 2.06
C TRP A 452 4.69 -2.94 1.73
N PHE A 453 4.55 -2.14 0.67
CA PHE A 453 3.35 -1.33 0.44
C PHE A 453 2.56 -1.60 -0.85
N ASN A 454 3.18 -2.22 -1.87
CA ASN A 454 2.51 -2.39 -3.15
C ASN A 454 1.45 -3.50 -3.11
N LEU A 455 0.30 -3.19 -3.70
CA LEU A 455 -0.75 -4.17 -3.96
C LEU A 455 -0.40 -5.12 -5.13
N ILE A 456 0.46 -4.65 -6.05
CA ILE A 456 0.84 -5.35 -7.28
C ILE A 456 2.36 -5.32 -7.60
N PRO A 457 3.26 -5.62 -6.65
CA PRO A 457 4.70 -5.64 -6.93
C PRO A 457 5.02 -6.64 -8.06
N ASP A 458 5.87 -6.24 -9.01
CA ASP A 458 6.14 -7.01 -10.25
C ASP A 458 4.87 -7.34 -11.09
N GLY A 459 3.78 -6.59 -10.88
CA GLY A 459 2.49 -6.83 -11.50
C GLY A 459 1.69 -8.01 -10.92
N LEU A 460 2.14 -8.59 -9.81
CA LEU A 460 1.51 -9.74 -9.15
C LEU A 460 0.55 -9.29 -8.04
N LYS A 461 -0.72 -9.71 -8.11
CA LYS A 461 -1.74 -9.32 -7.15
C LYS A 461 -1.57 -10.05 -5.82
N ARG A 462 -1.54 -9.29 -4.72
CA ARG A 462 -1.34 -9.81 -3.35
C ARG A 462 -2.63 -9.93 -2.55
N LEU A 463 -2.56 -10.49 -1.34
CA LEU A 463 -3.72 -10.54 -0.44
C LEU A 463 -4.32 -9.14 -0.21
N SER A 464 -3.45 -8.14 -0.06
CA SER A 464 -3.83 -6.73 0.07
C SER A 464 -4.64 -6.21 -1.13
N TYR A 465 -4.35 -6.65 -2.36
CA TYR A 465 -5.14 -6.27 -3.54
C TYR A 465 -6.61 -6.66 -3.37
N TYR A 466 -6.84 -7.92 -2.99
CA TYR A 466 -8.20 -8.45 -2.85
C TYR A 466 -8.92 -7.94 -1.60
N SER A 467 -8.20 -7.55 -0.54
CA SER A 467 -8.84 -6.87 0.60
C SER A 467 -9.32 -5.48 0.22
N VAL A 468 -8.55 -4.72 -0.56
CA VAL A 468 -8.99 -3.42 -1.10
C VAL A 468 -10.17 -3.59 -2.06
N LYS A 469 -10.11 -4.56 -2.98
CA LYS A 469 -11.24 -4.86 -3.86
C LYS A 469 -12.50 -5.17 -3.06
N LYS A 470 -12.42 -6.08 -2.09
CA LYS A 470 -13.55 -6.42 -1.21
C LYS A 470 -14.07 -5.22 -0.42
N ALA A 471 -13.19 -4.36 0.08
CA ALA A 471 -13.56 -3.15 0.81
C ALA A 471 -14.38 -2.17 -0.07
N PHE A 472 -14.05 -2.07 -1.35
CA PHE A 472 -14.68 -1.12 -2.27
C PHE A 472 -15.91 -1.68 -3.00
N THR A 473 -15.92 -2.97 -3.35
CA THR A 473 -17.03 -3.63 -4.07
C THR A 473 -17.99 -4.39 -3.15
N GLY A 474 -17.57 -4.70 -1.92
CA GLY A 474 -18.28 -5.57 -0.98
C GLY A 474 -18.02 -7.06 -1.17
N SER A 475 -17.31 -7.48 -2.23
CA SER A 475 -17.09 -8.90 -2.53
C SER A 475 -15.89 -9.15 -3.45
N ASN A 476 -15.19 -10.25 -3.20
CA ASN A 476 -14.20 -10.87 -4.08
C ASN A 476 -14.62 -12.30 -4.48
N ALA A 477 -15.93 -12.60 -4.40
CA ALA A 477 -16.44 -13.90 -4.80
C ALA A 477 -16.19 -14.15 -6.29
N GLY A 478 -15.61 -15.31 -6.61
CA GLY A 478 -15.26 -15.70 -7.98
C GLY A 478 -13.88 -15.22 -8.46
N ASP A 479 -13.13 -14.51 -7.63
CA ASP A 479 -11.71 -14.23 -7.90
C ASP A 479 -10.82 -15.44 -7.58
N ASN A 480 -9.69 -15.55 -8.27
CA ASN A 480 -8.58 -16.45 -7.89
C ASN A 480 -7.71 -15.73 -6.87
N LEU A 481 -7.62 -16.26 -5.65
CA LEU A 481 -6.95 -15.59 -4.55
C LEU A 481 -5.46 -15.96 -4.51
N PRO A 482 -4.59 -15.09 -3.98
CA PRO A 482 -3.17 -15.37 -3.90
C PRO A 482 -2.88 -16.52 -2.92
N PRO A 483 -1.76 -17.22 -3.12
CA PRO A 483 -1.24 -18.15 -2.14
C PRO A 483 -1.05 -17.44 -0.79
N VAL A 484 -1.43 -18.12 0.29
CA VAL A 484 -1.30 -17.63 1.66
C VAL A 484 -0.10 -18.30 2.31
N ILE A 485 0.85 -17.49 2.77
CA ILE A 485 1.93 -17.93 3.64
C ILE A 485 1.50 -17.63 5.07
N SER A 486 1.12 -18.67 5.82
CA SER A 486 0.57 -18.48 7.18
C SER A 486 1.65 -18.38 8.26
N ASN A 487 2.88 -18.78 7.93
CA ASN A 487 4.03 -18.80 8.83
C ASN A 487 5.31 -18.93 8.01
N MET A 488 6.37 -18.23 8.40
CA MET A 488 7.71 -18.33 7.84
C MET A 488 8.73 -18.39 8.99
N THR A 489 9.83 -19.12 8.81
CA THR A 489 10.91 -19.20 9.79
C THR A 489 12.26 -19.33 9.10
N VAL A 490 13.30 -18.81 9.75
CA VAL A 490 14.71 -18.94 9.34
C VAL A 490 15.49 -19.75 10.38
N THR A 491 16.29 -20.72 9.94
CA THR A 491 17.12 -21.58 10.81
C THR A 491 18.55 -21.73 10.28
N PRO A 492 19.61 -21.62 11.11
CA PRO A 492 19.60 -21.30 12.54
C PRO A 492 18.92 -19.96 12.85
N ALA A 493 18.27 -19.88 14.00
CA ALA A 493 17.61 -18.64 14.40
C ALA A 493 18.67 -17.53 14.55
N GLY A 494 18.44 -16.40 13.89
CA GLY A 494 19.24 -15.19 14.04
C GLY A 494 20.47 -15.07 13.13
N SER A 495 21.17 -16.15 12.74
CA SER A 495 22.36 -15.99 11.88
C SER A 495 22.72 -17.15 10.96
N ALA A 496 23.47 -16.81 9.90
CA ALA A 496 24.01 -17.72 8.92
C ALA A 496 25.47 -17.34 8.57
N PRO A 497 26.39 -18.31 8.40
CA PRO A 497 27.74 -18.01 7.95
C PRO A 497 27.75 -17.52 6.50
N ALA A 498 28.56 -16.50 6.19
CA ALA A 498 28.76 -16.00 4.83
C ALA A 498 29.12 -17.14 3.85
N GLY A 499 28.47 -17.16 2.69
CA GLY A 499 28.62 -18.23 1.68
C GLY A 499 28.09 -19.61 2.09
N GLY A 500 27.64 -19.81 3.34
CA GLY A 500 27.03 -21.04 3.83
C GLY A 500 25.54 -21.12 3.52
N GLU A 501 24.87 -22.18 4.00
CA GLU A 501 23.42 -22.35 3.86
C GLU A 501 22.69 -22.02 5.17
N PHE A 502 21.52 -21.39 5.05
CA PHE A 502 20.48 -21.35 6.08
C PHE A 502 19.18 -21.92 5.52
N THR A 503 18.26 -22.30 6.41
CA THR A 503 16.99 -22.90 6.05
C THR A 503 15.87 -21.88 6.17
N VAL A 504 15.09 -21.72 5.11
CA VAL A 504 13.79 -21.05 5.14
C VAL A 504 12.71 -22.12 5.14
N ARG A 505 11.78 -22.05 6.09
CA ARG A 505 10.56 -22.87 6.08
C ARG A 505 9.35 -21.96 6.04
N ALA A 506 8.44 -22.21 5.09
CA ALA A 506 7.19 -21.49 4.94
C ALA A 506 6.00 -22.46 4.85
N ASP A 507 4.91 -22.14 5.54
CA ASP A 507 3.65 -22.87 5.47
C ASP A 507 2.75 -22.18 4.43
N ILE A 508 2.75 -22.73 3.20
CA ILE A 508 2.14 -22.11 2.02
C ILE A 508 0.90 -22.90 1.58
N ARG A 509 -0.21 -22.21 1.32
CA ARG A 509 -1.44 -22.80 0.79
C ARG A 509 -2.10 -21.91 -0.24
N ASP A 510 -2.51 -22.50 -1.36
CA ASP A 510 -3.36 -21.83 -2.33
C ASP A 510 -4.84 -22.10 -2.03
N PRO A 511 -5.70 -21.07 -1.93
CA PRO A 511 -7.12 -21.27 -1.65
C PRO A 511 -7.85 -22.11 -2.73
N GLU A 512 -7.44 -21.99 -3.99
CA GLU A 512 -8.02 -22.70 -5.14
C GLU A 512 -7.28 -24.02 -5.44
N ASN A 513 -6.19 -24.32 -4.74
CA ASN A 513 -5.27 -25.42 -4.98
C ASN A 513 -4.54 -25.34 -6.33
N ASP A 514 -4.25 -24.13 -6.81
CA ASP A 514 -3.40 -23.92 -7.97
C ASP A 514 -1.96 -24.41 -7.73
N PRO A 515 -1.25 -24.88 -8.79
CA PRO A 515 0.15 -25.24 -8.69
C PRO A 515 1.04 -24.03 -8.37
N LEU A 516 1.87 -24.17 -7.33
CA LEU A 516 2.70 -23.07 -6.83
C LEU A 516 4.12 -23.08 -7.37
N THR A 517 4.62 -21.90 -7.72
CA THR A 517 6.04 -21.64 -8.02
C THR A 517 6.64 -20.76 -6.94
N ASN A 518 7.63 -21.28 -6.20
CA ASN A 518 8.29 -20.55 -5.12
C ASN A 518 9.61 -19.92 -5.61
N LYS A 519 9.83 -18.66 -5.26
CA LYS A 519 11.06 -17.90 -5.46
C LYS A 519 11.55 -17.39 -4.11
N ILE A 520 12.86 -17.28 -3.94
CA ILE A 520 13.48 -16.69 -2.76
C ILE A 520 14.35 -15.52 -3.19
N PHE A 521 14.21 -14.39 -2.49
CA PHE A 521 14.97 -13.19 -2.73
C PHE A 521 15.67 -12.73 -1.45
N LEU A 522 16.77 -12.00 -1.63
CA LEU A 522 17.51 -11.36 -0.56
C LEU A 522 17.56 -9.85 -0.84
N SER A 523 17.33 -9.05 0.20
CA SER A 523 17.49 -7.59 0.15
C SER A 523 18.58 -7.16 1.13
N GLY A 524 19.50 -6.34 0.61
CA GLY A 524 20.62 -5.77 1.35
C GLY A 524 20.28 -4.46 2.06
N ASN A 525 19.00 -4.09 2.21
CA ASN A 525 18.58 -2.78 2.73
C ASN A 525 19.33 -2.41 4.03
N TYR A 526 19.52 -3.37 4.93
CA TYR A 526 20.22 -3.17 6.21
C TYR A 526 21.69 -3.61 6.23
N ALA A 527 22.18 -4.33 5.21
CA ALA A 527 23.58 -4.77 5.12
C ALA A 527 24.44 -3.87 4.21
N THR A 528 23.85 -3.34 3.14
CA THR A 528 24.52 -2.55 2.09
C THR A 528 23.81 -1.24 1.76
N GLY A 529 22.57 -1.05 2.23
CA GLY A 529 21.71 0.05 1.81
C GLY A 529 21.02 -0.17 0.46
N ASP A 530 21.21 -1.33 -0.17
CA ASP A 530 20.56 -1.68 -1.43
C ASP A 530 19.18 -2.31 -1.18
N LYS A 531 18.13 -1.62 -1.65
CA LYS A 531 16.74 -2.03 -1.46
C LYS A 531 16.31 -3.14 -2.41
N ALA A 532 17.05 -3.41 -3.48
CA ALA A 532 16.65 -4.37 -4.50
C ALA A 532 16.41 -5.78 -3.93
N LEU A 533 15.41 -6.48 -4.48
CA LEU A 533 15.19 -7.90 -4.25
C LEU A 533 16.01 -8.71 -5.24
N VAL A 534 17.11 -9.30 -4.78
CA VAL A 534 18.01 -10.10 -5.63
C VAL A 534 17.65 -11.58 -5.49
N PRO A 535 17.47 -12.33 -6.59
CA PRO A 535 17.21 -13.77 -6.52
C PRO A 535 18.30 -14.50 -5.74
N ALA A 536 17.89 -15.28 -4.73
CA ALA A 536 18.79 -16.09 -3.93
C ALA A 536 19.13 -17.40 -4.66
N GLN A 537 20.32 -17.93 -4.41
CA GLN A 537 20.61 -19.34 -4.72
C GLN A 537 19.96 -20.21 -3.64
N PHE A 538 19.11 -21.15 -4.05
CA PHE A 538 18.44 -22.05 -3.12
C PHE A 538 18.10 -23.39 -3.76
N ARG A 539 17.81 -24.39 -2.92
CA ARG A 539 17.24 -25.68 -3.30
C ARG A 539 16.08 -26.04 -2.38
N SER A 540 15.00 -26.56 -2.94
CA SER A 540 13.93 -27.12 -2.13
C SER A 540 14.38 -28.43 -1.48
N THR A 541 14.00 -28.60 -0.21
CA THR A 541 14.19 -29.84 0.56
C THR A 541 12.87 -30.55 0.85
N GLY A 542 11.78 -30.09 0.23
CA GLY A 542 10.42 -30.60 0.42
C GLY A 542 9.64 -29.89 1.54
N ASN A 543 8.32 -30.10 1.57
CA ASN A 543 7.42 -29.60 2.63
C ASN A 543 7.57 -28.10 2.95
N GLY A 544 7.67 -27.25 1.93
CA GLY A 544 7.82 -25.79 2.09
C GLY A 544 9.17 -25.37 2.69
N THR A 545 10.18 -26.23 2.63
CA THR A 545 11.50 -25.98 3.24
C THR A 545 12.57 -25.82 2.15
N PHE A 546 13.42 -24.81 2.30
CA PHE A 546 14.42 -24.40 1.32
C PHE A 546 15.77 -24.18 2.01
N ALA A 547 16.83 -24.76 1.47
CA ALA A 547 18.18 -24.40 1.85
C ALA A 547 18.64 -23.26 0.94
N VAL A 548 18.97 -22.11 1.53
CA VAL A 548 19.28 -20.83 0.89
C VAL A 548 20.73 -20.50 1.17
N THR A 549 21.49 -20.11 0.14
CA THR A 549 22.86 -19.66 0.29
C THR A 549 22.90 -18.23 0.83
N ALA A 550 23.59 -18.01 1.95
CA ALA A 550 23.84 -16.70 2.51
C ALA A 550 24.78 -15.88 1.60
N PRO A 551 24.56 -14.56 1.47
CA PRO A 551 25.51 -13.65 0.83
C PRO A 551 26.91 -13.72 1.46
N GLU A 552 27.92 -13.30 0.71
CA GLU A 552 29.29 -13.12 1.25
C GLU A 552 29.39 -11.88 2.16
N LYS A 553 28.56 -10.87 1.86
CA LYS A 553 28.55 -9.60 2.57
C LYS A 553 27.88 -9.75 3.93
N LEU A 554 28.63 -9.41 4.98
CA LEU A 554 28.14 -9.42 6.35
C LEU A 554 27.06 -8.37 6.61
N GLY A 555 26.21 -8.63 7.61
CA GLY A 555 25.16 -7.72 8.05
C GLY A 555 23.80 -8.40 8.13
N VAL A 556 22.77 -7.61 8.41
CA VAL A 556 21.39 -8.10 8.46
C VAL A 556 20.78 -8.02 7.07
N TRP A 557 20.28 -9.15 6.58
CA TRP A 557 19.61 -9.27 5.29
C TRP A 557 18.14 -9.61 5.52
N LYS A 558 17.25 -9.03 4.72
CA LYS A 558 15.87 -9.50 4.64
C LYS A 558 15.81 -10.63 3.60
N VAL A 559 15.18 -11.74 3.96
CA VAL A 559 14.92 -12.87 3.07
C VAL A 559 13.43 -12.94 2.80
N TYR A 560 13.07 -12.97 1.52
CA TYR A 560 11.69 -13.00 1.08
C TYR A 560 11.40 -14.33 0.40
N ILE A 561 10.26 -14.93 0.70
CA ILE A 561 9.68 -16.00 -0.13
C ILE A 561 8.48 -15.44 -0.87
N GLN A 562 8.47 -15.61 -2.19
CA GLN A 562 7.37 -15.26 -3.09
C GLN A 562 6.81 -16.53 -3.69
N SER A 563 5.53 -16.81 -3.45
CA SER A 563 4.83 -17.97 -3.99
C SER A 563 3.78 -17.52 -5.00
N GLU A 564 3.93 -17.95 -6.25
CA GLU A 564 3.06 -17.59 -7.38
C GLU A 564 2.14 -18.74 -7.76
N ASP A 565 0.88 -18.43 -8.06
CA ASP A 565 -0.16 -19.39 -8.48
C ASP A 565 -0.23 -19.61 -10.01
N GLY A 566 0.54 -18.83 -10.79
CA GLY A 566 0.47 -18.83 -12.25
C GLY A 566 -0.79 -18.19 -12.84
N LYS A 567 -1.66 -17.59 -12.01
CA LYS A 567 -2.85 -16.79 -12.39
C LYS A 567 -2.63 -15.28 -12.27
N GLY A 568 -1.40 -14.88 -11.93
CA GLY A 568 -1.03 -13.48 -11.74
C GLY A 568 -1.16 -13.02 -10.30
N ASN A 569 -1.25 -13.95 -9.33
CA ASN A 569 -1.24 -13.63 -7.92
C ASN A 569 0.03 -14.15 -7.24
N ALA A 570 0.41 -13.50 -6.14
CA ALA A 570 1.49 -13.98 -5.29
C ALA A 570 1.24 -13.70 -3.80
N GLY A 571 1.62 -14.66 -2.97
CA GLY A 571 1.86 -14.45 -1.54
C GLY A 571 3.34 -14.14 -1.32
N ILE A 572 3.64 -13.12 -0.51
CA ILE A 572 5.03 -12.73 -0.22
C ILE A 572 5.21 -12.56 1.28
N GLU A 573 6.11 -13.34 1.88
CA GLU A 573 6.46 -13.26 3.29
C GLU A 573 7.96 -13.02 3.47
N THR A 574 8.34 -12.44 4.60
CA THR A 574 9.72 -12.07 4.89
C THR A 574 10.15 -12.42 6.31
N GLU A 575 11.44 -12.63 6.45
CA GLU A 575 12.14 -12.74 7.72
C GLU A 575 13.50 -12.05 7.60
N SER A 576 14.22 -11.87 8.71
CA SER A 576 15.62 -11.41 8.66
C SER A 576 16.61 -12.52 9.02
N VAL A 577 17.81 -12.42 8.46
CA VAL A 577 18.96 -13.27 8.78
C VAL A 577 20.21 -12.40 8.93
N LYS A 578 20.94 -12.57 10.03
CA LYS A 578 22.26 -11.95 10.17
C LYS A 578 23.32 -12.82 9.53
N VAL A 579 23.91 -12.33 8.44
CA VAL A 579 25.09 -12.96 7.85
C VAL A 579 26.31 -12.62 8.70
N VAL A 580 27.00 -13.65 9.19
CA VAL A 580 28.15 -13.56 10.10
C VAL A 580 29.37 -14.23 9.50
N ALA A 581 30.54 -14.00 10.11
CA ALA A 581 31.76 -14.64 9.67
C ALA A 581 31.66 -16.17 9.73
N PRO A 582 32.12 -16.89 8.68
CA PRO A 582 32.14 -18.33 8.69
C PRO A 582 32.97 -18.87 9.86
N PRO A 583 32.54 -19.96 10.52
CA PRO A 583 33.37 -20.59 11.54
C PRO A 583 34.67 -21.09 10.91
N VAL A 584 35.79 -20.87 11.60
CA VAL A 584 37.10 -21.37 11.20
C VAL A 584 37.42 -22.63 12.01
N ASN A 585 37.92 -23.66 11.34
CA ASN A 585 38.38 -24.87 12.01
C ASN A 585 39.67 -24.59 12.79
N GLY A 586 39.73 -25.09 14.03
CA GLY A 586 40.90 -24.94 14.91
C GLY A 586 40.61 -24.05 16.11
N THR A 587 41.63 -23.82 16.93
CA THR A 587 41.51 -22.94 18.12
C THR A 587 41.96 -21.54 17.75
N ASN A 588 41.16 -20.50 18.04
CA ASN A 588 41.62 -19.10 17.93
C ASN A 588 42.68 -18.84 19.02
N VAL A 589 43.96 -18.91 18.65
CA VAL A 589 45.10 -18.70 19.54
C VAL A 589 45.42 -17.22 19.79
N ALA A 590 44.77 -16.30 19.06
CA ALA A 590 44.85 -14.85 19.30
C ALA A 590 43.89 -14.37 20.40
N LEU A 591 42.85 -15.14 20.74
CA LEU A 591 41.81 -14.71 21.67
C LEU A 591 42.38 -14.30 23.03
N GLY A 592 42.14 -13.04 23.41
CA GLY A 592 42.60 -12.43 24.65
C GLY A 592 44.12 -12.21 24.75
N LYS A 593 44.87 -12.34 23.65
CA LYS A 593 46.32 -12.16 23.65
C LYS A 593 46.72 -10.67 23.66
N PRO A 594 47.94 -10.34 24.13
CA PRO A 594 48.46 -8.99 24.01
C PRO A 594 48.53 -8.54 22.54
N THR A 595 47.83 -7.45 22.23
CA THR A 595 47.73 -6.89 20.89
C THR A 595 48.19 -5.45 20.90
N THR A 596 49.04 -5.07 19.95
CA THR A 596 49.59 -3.72 19.81
C THR A 596 49.37 -3.22 18.39
N ALA A 597 49.33 -1.92 18.19
CA ALA A 597 49.18 -1.32 16.87
C ALA A 597 50.01 -0.04 16.75
N SER A 598 50.22 0.42 15.51
CA SER A 598 50.86 1.71 15.24
C SER A 598 50.07 2.91 15.78
N SER A 599 48.74 2.81 15.81
CA SER A 599 47.84 3.83 16.34
C SER A 599 46.49 3.22 16.74
N SER A 600 45.69 4.01 17.47
CA SER A 600 44.30 3.68 17.78
C SER A 600 43.49 4.95 18.02
N GLN A 601 42.24 4.99 17.54
CA GLN A 601 41.34 6.12 17.78
C GLN A 601 40.83 6.14 19.23
N ALA A 602 41.05 7.25 19.93
CA ALA A 602 40.70 7.39 21.35
C ALA A 602 39.27 7.88 21.60
N SER A 603 38.70 8.74 20.74
CA SER A 603 37.43 9.43 21.04
C SER A 603 36.62 9.86 19.80
N TYR A 604 36.65 9.06 18.73
CA TYR A 604 35.86 9.31 17.52
C TYR A 604 34.74 8.29 17.38
N GLY A 605 33.49 8.75 17.21
CA GLY A 605 32.33 7.87 17.08
C GLY A 605 32.10 6.99 18.30
N ASP A 606 32.06 5.67 18.09
CA ASP A 606 31.91 4.59 19.06
C ASP A 606 33.19 4.24 19.84
N CYS A 607 34.33 4.88 19.51
CA CYS A 607 35.61 4.64 20.17
C CYS A 607 35.65 5.20 21.62
N PRO A 608 36.49 4.65 22.51
CA PRO A 608 37.85 4.15 22.24
C PRO A 608 37.90 2.79 21.54
N CYS A 609 38.74 2.68 20.51
CA CYS A 609 38.89 1.48 19.67
C CYS A 609 40.33 0.92 19.75
N PRO A 610 40.79 0.47 20.94
CA PRO A 610 42.17 0.03 21.14
C PRO A 610 42.44 -1.34 20.48
N PRO A 611 43.70 -1.71 20.25
CA PRO A 611 44.06 -2.92 19.49
C PRO A 611 43.52 -4.23 20.08
N GLU A 612 43.33 -4.33 21.40
CA GLU A 612 42.83 -5.54 22.07
C GLU A 612 41.40 -5.89 21.66
N ARG A 613 40.63 -4.93 21.12
CA ARG A 613 39.28 -5.14 20.59
C ARG A 613 39.24 -5.97 19.31
N ALA A 614 40.36 -6.09 18.60
CA ALA A 614 40.45 -6.98 17.44
C ALA A 614 40.73 -8.44 17.86
N THR A 615 40.95 -8.73 19.15
CA THR A 615 41.27 -10.09 19.61
C THR A 615 40.46 -10.48 20.83
N ASP A 616 39.33 -9.83 21.09
CA ASP A 616 38.46 -10.11 22.24
C ASP A 616 37.31 -11.09 21.92
N GLY A 617 37.21 -11.53 20.66
CA GLY A 617 36.21 -12.50 20.20
C GLY A 617 34.80 -11.92 20.11
N ARG A 618 34.65 -10.59 20.15
CA ARG A 618 33.36 -9.91 20.08
C ARG A 618 33.19 -9.18 18.76
N THR A 619 32.11 -9.48 18.04
CA THR A 619 31.81 -8.84 16.75
C THR A 619 31.18 -7.45 16.88
N ASP A 620 30.91 -6.97 18.09
CA ASP A 620 30.32 -5.66 18.37
C ASP A 620 31.35 -4.63 18.86
N THR A 621 32.62 -5.03 18.95
CA THR A 621 33.75 -4.14 19.24
C THR A 621 34.75 -4.18 18.09
N ARG A 622 35.63 -3.18 18.01
CA ARG A 622 36.64 -3.08 16.95
C ARG A 622 37.89 -2.33 17.36
N TRP A 623 39.01 -2.65 16.74
CA TRP A 623 40.17 -1.75 16.65
C TRP A 623 39.97 -0.77 15.50
N ALA A 624 40.44 0.47 15.64
CA ALA A 624 40.45 1.46 14.55
C ALA A 624 41.73 2.30 14.59
N SER A 625 42.45 2.40 13.47
CA SER A 625 43.67 3.19 13.32
C SER A 625 43.41 4.67 13.04
N ASP A 626 44.46 5.48 13.13
CA ASP A 626 44.50 6.80 12.51
C ASP A 626 44.35 6.73 10.98
N TRP A 627 43.92 7.83 10.36
CA TRP A 627 43.57 7.90 8.93
C TRP A 627 44.78 8.16 8.04
N SER A 628 45.80 7.31 8.16
CA SER A 628 47.03 7.43 7.39
C SER A 628 47.54 6.07 6.93
N ASP A 629 48.39 6.09 5.92
CA ASP A 629 49.05 4.91 5.36
C ASP A 629 50.58 5.04 5.53
N PRO A 630 51.30 3.98 5.92
CA PRO A 630 50.81 2.66 6.34
C PRO A 630 50.43 2.61 7.84
N GLN A 631 49.68 1.58 8.25
CA GLN A 631 49.41 1.23 9.66
C GLN A 631 49.71 -0.24 9.91
N TRP A 632 49.80 -0.65 11.17
CA TRP A 632 49.96 -2.06 11.53
C TRP A 632 49.26 -2.42 12.83
N ILE A 633 48.86 -3.69 12.95
CA ILE A 633 48.38 -4.33 14.19
C ILE A 633 49.07 -5.69 14.35
N ALA A 634 49.51 -6.03 15.56
CA ALA A 634 50.28 -7.23 15.85
C ALA A 634 49.84 -7.89 17.16
N VAL A 635 49.82 -9.22 17.16
CA VAL A 635 49.45 -10.07 18.30
C VAL A 635 50.67 -10.85 18.77
N ASP A 636 50.95 -10.85 20.08
CA ASP A 636 51.90 -11.78 20.72
C ASP A 636 51.16 -13.02 21.22
N LEU A 637 51.36 -14.18 20.57
CA LEU A 637 50.73 -15.44 20.95
C LEU A 637 51.32 -16.00 22.27
N GLY A 638 52.45 -15.47 22.73
CA GLY A 638 53.15 -15.83 23.97
C GLY A 638 54.19 -16.93 23.81
N ALA A 639 54.06 -17.77 22.79
CA ALA A 639 55.02 -18.82 22.44
C ALA A 639 54.94 -19.13 20.93
N ARG A 640 55.96 -19.84 20.41
CA ARG A 640 55.94 -20.33 19.02
C ARG A 640 54.76 -21.28 18.83
N THR A 641 53.78 -20.84 18.06
CA THR A 641 52.49 -21.50 17.88
C THR A 641 52.26 -21.76 16.40
N PRO A 642 51.72 -22.93 16.00
CA PRO A 642 51.29 -23.14 14.63
C PRO A 642 50.24 -22.12 14.21
N VAL A 643 50.38 -21.55 13.03
CA VAL A 643 49.42 -20.60 12.43
C VAL A 643 48.95 -21.20 11.12
N ARG A 644 47.70 -21.66 11.11
CA ARG A 644 47.09 -22.41 10.00
C ARG A 644 46.08 -21.58 9.22
N THR A 645 45.34 -20.73 9.89
CA THR A 645 44.36 -19.86 9.24
C THR A 645 44.32 -18.51 9.94
N LEU A 646 44.31 -17.42 9.17
CA LEU A 646 43.88 -16.11 9.65
C LEU A 646 42.47 -15.87 9.14
N GLN A 647 41.61 -15.32 9.99
CA GLN A 647 40.36 -14.71 9.57
C GLN A 647 40.35 -13.26 10.03
N LEU A 648 40.27 -12.35 9.07
CA LEU A 648 40.17 -10.92 9.29
C LEU A 648 38.72 -10.53 9.08
N VAL A 649 38.07 -10.00 10.12
CA VAL A 649 36.71 -9.47 10.02
C VAL A 649 36.81 -7.95 10.07
N TRP A 650 36.66 -7.33 8.90
CA TRP A 650 36.79 -5.90 8.71
C TRP A 650 35.51 -5.16 9.12
N ASP A 651 35.70 -3.95 9.65
CA ASP A 651 34.70 -2.89 9.65
C ASP A 651 34.56 -2.30 8.22
N PRO A 652 33.52 -1.51 7.88
CA PRO A 652 33.45 -0.82 6.58
C PRO A 652 34.72 -0.03 6.23
N ALA A 653 35.51 0.40 7.22
CA ALA A 653 36.85 0.94 7.02
C ALA A 653 37.91 -0.18 6.95
N TYR A 654 38.23 -0.68 5.75
CA TYR A 654 39.10 -1.84 5.54
C TYR A 654 40.41 -1.54 4.80
N ALA A 655 41.33 -2.53 4.78
CA ALA A 655 42.55 -2.49 3.98
C ALA A 655 42.35 -3.07 2.56
N LYS A 656 42.62 -2.26 1.53
CA LYS A 656 42.69 -2.75 0.14
C LYS A 656 44.00 -3.48 -0.13
N SER A 657 45.09 -3.00 0.45
CA SER A 657 46.40 -3.65 0.36
C SER A 657 46.98 -3.89 1.74
N TYR A 658 47.46 -5.11 1.99
CA TYR A 658 48.15 -5.47 3.23
C TYR A 658 49.06 -6.68 3.06
N GLU A 659 49.96 -6.84 4.02
CA GLU A 659 50.82 -8.00 4.18
C GLU A 659 50.56 -8.67 5.53
N VAL A 660 50.47 -9.99 5.53
CA VAL A 660 50.57 -10.79 6.76
C VAL A 660 52.04 -11.10 6.99
N GLN A 661 52.52 -10.76 8.18
CA GLN A 661 53.89 -10.96 8.59
C GLN A 661 53.96 -11.73 9.89
N VAL A 662 55.03 -12.50 10.07
CA VAL A 662 55.26 -13.27 11.30
C VAL A 662 56.66 -13.04 11.83
N SER A 663 56.85 -13.24 13.13
CA SER A 663 58.13 -13.07 13.81
C SER A 663 58.26 -14.01 15.02
N ASP A 664 59.48 -14.46 15.32
CA ASP A 664 59.78 -15.21 16.55
C ASP A 664 60.13 -14.28 17.73
N ASP A 665 60.56 -13.03 17.47
CA ASP A 665 61.09 -12.09 18.47
C ASP A 665 60.37 -10.73 18.53
N GLY A 666 59.43 -10.47 17.63
CA GLY A 666 58.67 -9.23 17.52
C GLY A 666 59.41 -8.08 16.81
N ASN A 667 60.64 -8.30 16.36
CA ASN A 667 61.50 -7.29 15.73
C ASN A 667 61.86 -7.65 14.28
N ALA A 668 62.27 -8.90 14.04
CA ALA A 668 62.57 -9.41 12.71
C ALA A 668 61.31 -10.02 12.08
N TRP A 669 60.75 -9.34 11.09
CA TRP A 669 59.50 -9.72 10.45
C TRP A 669 59.74 -10.32 9.07
N ARG A 670 59.00 -11.38 8.74
CA ARG A 670 58.95 -11.96 7.39
C ARG A 670 57.52 -11.97 6.87
N THR A 671 57.34 -11.54 5.62
CA THR A 671 56.04 -11.57 4.93
C THR A 671 55.71 -13.00 4.49
N VAL A 672 54.50 -13.44 4.82
CA VAL A 672 54.00 -14.79 4.51
C VAL A 672 52.75 -14.77 3.62
N HIS A 673 52.10 -13.61 3.51
CA HIS A 673 51.01 -13.36 2.58
C HIS A 673 50.97 -11.89 2.19
N THR A 674 50.54 -11.59 0.96
CA THR A 674 50.34 -10.22 0.46
C THR A 674 49.09 -10.17 -0.39
N THR A 675 48.28 -9.13 -0.21
CA THR A 675 47.16 -8.80 -1.10
C THR A 675 47.16 -7.32 -1.45
N THR A 676 46.63 -6.99 -2.62
CA THR A 676 46.41 -5.61 -3.09
C THR A 676 44.97 -5.36 -3.56
N THR A 677 44.11 -6.37 -3.36
CA THR A 677 42.74 -6.40 -3.87
C THR A 677 41.73 -6.72 -2.77
N GLY A 678 42.07 -6.42 -1.50
CA GLY A 678 41.14 -6.54 -0.39
C GLY A 678 39.85 -5.78 -0.69
N ASN A 679 38.73 -6.37 -0.34
CA ASN A 679 37.37 -5.87 -0.58
C ASN A 679 36.64 -5.48 0.72
N GLY A 680 37.28 -5.69 1.87
CA GLY A 680 36.66 -5.54 3.18
C GLY A 680 35.93 -6.82 3.58
N ASP A 681 34.95 -6.69 4.47
CA ASP A 681 34.18 -7.82 5.00
C ASP A 681 35.04 -8.89 5.64
N ILE A 682 35.33 -10.00 4.94
CA ILE A 682 36.10 -11.11 5.50
C ILE A 682 37.20 -11.54 4.55
N ASP A 683 38.41 -11.63 5.09
CA ASP A 683 39.50 -12.37 4.47
C ASP A 683 39.82 -13.62 5.29
N THR A 684 39.77 -14.79 4.64
CA THR A 684 40.23 -16.06 5.23
C THR A 684 41.48 -16.54 4.50
N ILE A 685 42.61 -16.58 5.21
CA ILE A 685 43.93 -16.83 4.63
C ILE A 685 44.50 -18.11 5.23
N ALA A 686 44.75 -19.11 4.38
CA ALA A 686 45.46 -20.32 4.78
C ALA A 686 46.97 -20.06 4.89
N LEU A 687 47.57 -20.51 5.99
CA LEU A 687 49.01 -20.40 6.27
C LEU A 687 49.57 -21.76 6.74
N THR A 688 50.90 -21.88 6.74
CA THR A 688 51.61 -23.10 7.19
C THR A 688 52.71 -22.78 8.20
N GLU A 689 52.58 -21.66 8.89
CA GLU A 689 53.66 -21.03 9.63
C GLU A 689 53.73 -21.50 11.07
N THR A 690 54.87 -21.26 11.72
CA THR A 690 55.01 -21.35 13.17
C THR A 690 55.80 -20.14 13.64
N ALA A 691 55.19 -19.34 14.50
CA ALA A 691 55.75 -18.08 14.97
C ALA A 691 55.17 -17.71 16.34
N ARG A 692 55.81 -16.76 17.03
CA ARG A 692 55.29 -16.19 18.28
C ARG A 692 54.42 -14.96 18.02
N HIS A 693 54.80 -14.13 17.06
CA HIS A 693 54.11 -12.90 16.72
C HIS A 693 53.55 -12.95 15.31
N VAL A 694 52.35 -12.40 15.13
CA VAL A 694 51.70 -12.24 13.83
C VAL A 694 51.26 -10.79 13.70
N ARG A 695 51.53 -10.16 12.55
CA ARG A 695 51.25 -8.76 12.25
C ARG A 695 50.54 -8.61 10.92
N LEU A 696 49.56 -7.73 10.86
CA LEU A 696 49.08 -7.15 9.62
C LEU A 696 49.79 -5.82 9.37
N GLN A 697 50.50 -5.73 8.26
CA GLN A 697 51.09 -4.49 7.77
C GLN A 697 50.18 -3.94 6.66
N LEU A 698 49.42 -2.91 6.98
CA LEU A 698 48.36 -2.34 6.15
C LEU A 698 48.94 -1.18 5.32
N THR A 699 48.90 -1.28 3.99
CA THR A 699 49.68 -0.41 3.09
C THR A 699 48.82 0.48 2.20
N ALA A 700 47.54 0.13 1.97
CA ALA A 700 46.59 1.02 1.32
C ALA A 700 45.17 0.81 1.84
N ARG A 701 44.48 1.91 2.20
CA ARG A 701 43.08 1.92 2.63
C ARG A 701 42.13 1.67 1.46
N GLY A 702 41.05 0.95 1.73
CA GLY A 702 39.95 0.74 0.79
C GLY A 702 38.94 1.87 0.75
N THR A 703 38.94 2.73 1.77
CA THR A 703 38.02 3.88 1.92
C THR A 703 38.80 5.15 2.29
N GLY A 704 38.09 6.27 2.45
CA GLY A 704 38.69 7.52 2.95
C GLY A 704 39.00 7.52 4.46
N TRP A 705 38.48 6.54 5.19
CA TRP A 705 38.67 6.38 6.64
C TRP A 705 40.00 5.68 6.96
N GLY A 706 40.31 5.45 8.24
CA GLY A 706 41.43 4.61 8.68
C GLY A 706 41.22 3.12 8.38
N TYR A 707 41.98 2.26 9.05
CA TYR A 707 41.74 0.81 9.05
C TYR A 707 40.99 0.40 10.30
N SER A 708 40.07 -0.56 10.21
CA SER A 708 39.35 -1.06 11.36
C SER A 708 38.97 -2.53 11.22
N LEU A 709 39.12 -3.27 12.32
CA LEU A 709 38.91 -4.71 12.41
C LEU A 709 38.03 -5.01 13.62
N HIS A 710 36.94 -5.73 13.40
CA HIS A 710 36.15 -6.35 14.45
C HIS A 710 36.87 -7.57 15.05
N GLU A 711 37.57 -8.35 14.23
CA GLU A 711 38.32 -9.53 14.69
C GLU A 711 39.56 -9.77 13.82
N PHE A 712 40.68 -10.07 14.47
CA PHE A 712 41.94 -10.54 13.92
C PHE A 712 42.20 -11.95 14.49
N GLY A 713 41.43 -12.90 13.99
CA GLY A 713 41.47 -14.29 14.43
C GLY A 713 42.67 -15.04 13.85
N ILE A 714 43.40 -15.77 14.70
CA ILE A 714 44.55 -16.59 14.31
C ILE A 714 44.28 -18.01 14.80
N TYR A 715 44.19 -18.98 13.89
CA TYR A 715 43.76 -20.33 14.18
C TYR A 715 44.89 -21.35 13.99
N SER A 716 45.00 -22.29 14.94
CA SER A 716 46.00 -23.36 14.98
C SER A 716 45.41 -24.75 14.81
#